data_AF-A0A2R8ACE0-F1
#
_entry.id   AF-A0A2R8ACE0-F1
#
_cell.length_a   1.000
_cell.length_b   1.000
_cell.length_c   1.000
_cell.angle_alpha   90.00
_cell.angle_beta   90.00
_cell.angle_gamma   90.00
#
_symmetry.space_group_name_H-M   'P 1'
#
loop_
_entity.id
_entity.type
_entity.pdbx_description
1 polymer ?
#
loop_
_entity_poly.entity_id
_entity_poly.type
_entity_poly.pdbx_seq_one_letter_code
_entity_poly.pdbx_strand_id
1 'polypeptide(L)'
;MSRDRTVTAVLGPTNTGKTHYAIERMLAHRTGIMGFPLRLLAREVYDRIVAARGPSVVALVTGEERIVPPRACYWVCTVEAMPDMAADFLAVDEIQLCADPDRGYTFTDRLLNARGTSETLFLGAETMRERIRNLIPEARFVRRERFSKLTYSGSRKTSRMPPRSAIVGFSVDGVYAMAELLRRQKGGAAVVMGALSPRTRNAQVELYQNGDVDHLVATDAIGMGLNLDVNHVAFAGTAKFDGRRTRELMPNELAQIAGRAGRHTNDGTFGVTGEAHPLDPEVVDAIEEHRFAPIKKLQWRSSRLSFGTVPALLQSLEQSPEHPDLQRAREADDMITLRALWAMPDIQDKVRQGPEVRLLWDVCQIPDFRKVAPAEHASLVGRIHSFLAEGGVIPSTWIGDRVRRIDKTEGDIDALSKRLAFVRTWTYIAQRKGWLEDADHWRDETRAVEDRLSDALHAALTQRFVDRRTSVLMRRLKQKEGLVAEVNEKGEVTVEGQFVGRLSGFRFQLDQNASEQEAKTLRSAALAALQPQYNLASDRFYNAPDKEIDVTEQGGLMWGEHAVGKLTKGADALSPQIEVFVDDEAGADVAEKVKRRLGHWLDRRVAALFEPLIALRDDEALTGLAKGVAYQMVEGMGVLPRGPVAQDVKSLDQDARALLRKHGVRFGQFTLFQPLLLKPAPTRLRLVLWSLANGLDEFPEAPPPGLVTVPAVKDAPQGYYGMAGYRLAGERAIRIDMVERLADMIRDKDTRGGFEANADMLSITGLTLDQFANLMEGLGYKAEKGEREKVKAVAPVPEAQSQDKPADALDPAAEVVEAPVEESAEAVADAVPADAAPADAPVADAAPEMEVFYTFTWAPRGRNNQNHRGPRKDAGRSDRPQGKGKPRGRKPDGKGGKGGGKPQTHSARPPKAEKKVDPDNPFAALMALKNKDG
;
A
#
# COMPACT_ATOMS: atom_id res chain seq x y z
N MET A 1 -12.77 16.94 -70.34
CA MET A 1 -11.49 16.43 -69.79
C MET A 1 -11.83 15.32 -68.80
N SER A 2 -10.96 14.30 -68.67
CA SER A 2 -11.11 13.26 -67.65
C SER A 2 -11.03 13.86 -66.24
N ARG A 3 -11.97 13.52 -65.36
CA ARG A 3 -11.96 13.95 -63.95
C ARG A 3 -10.89 13.21 -63.13
N ASP A 4 -10.40 12.07 -63.62
CA ASP A 4 -9.41 11.25 -62.91
C ASP A 4 -8.05 11.95 -62.76
N ARG A 5 -7.76 12.97 -63.58
CA ARG A 5 -6.60 13.86 -63.43
C ARG A 5 -6.56 14.64 -62.11
N THR A 6 -7.69 14.73 -61.40
CA THR A 6 -7.81 15.34 -60.06
C THR A 6 -7.46 14.37 -58.93
N VAL A 7 -7.33 13.07 -59.22
CA VAL A 7 -7.14 12.02 -58.23
C VAL A 7 -5.68 11.93 -57.78
N THR A 8 -5.47 12.00 -56.47
CA THR A 8 -4.17 11.75 -55.82
C THR A 8 -4.34 10.75 -54.68
N ALA A 9 -3.70 9.60 -54.79
CA ALA A 9 -3.60 8.63 -53.71
C ALA A 9 -2.45 9.00 -52.77
N VAL A 10 -2.76 9.30 -51.50
CA VAL A 10 -1.79 9.58 -50.45
C VAL A 10 -1.63 8.32 -49.61
N LEU A 11 -0.53 7.60 -49.80
CA LEU A 11 -0.36 6.23 -49.30
C LEU A 11 0.80 6.12 -48.29
N GLY A 12 0.64 5.28 -47.27
CA GLY A 12 1.64 5.02 -46.25
C GLY A 12 1.07 4.33 -45.00
N PRO A 13 1.92 3.92 -44.03
CA PRO A 13 1.49 3.30 -42.78
C PRO A 13 0.66 4.24 -41.87
N THR A 14 0.30 3.79 -40.66
CA THR A 14 -0.23 4.65 -39.58
C THR A 14 0.85 5.61 -39.04
N ASN A 15 0.46 6.62 -38.24
CA ASN A 15 1.34 7.68 -37.72
C ASN A 15 2.16 8.41 -38.83
N THR A 16 1.48 8.85 -39.89
CA THR A 16 2.03 9.45 -41.14
C THR A 16 1.45 10.82 -41.51
N GLY A 17 0.53 11.38 -40.70
CA GLY A 17 -0.08 12.69 -40.94
C GLY A 17 -1.05 12.79 -42.14
N LYS A 18 -1.40 11.68 -42.82
CA LYS A 18 -2.27 11.69 -44.02
C LYS A 18 -3.57 12.48 -43.83
N THR A 19 -4.31 12.20 -42.75
CA THR A 19 -5.60 12.85 -42.45
C THR A 19 -5.42 14.33 -42.09
N HIS A 20 -4.31 14.71 -41.46
CA HIS A 20 -3.95 16.12 -41.19
C HIS A 20 -3.79 16.89 -42.51
N TYR A 21 -2.96 16.35 -43.41
CA TYR A 21 -2.76 16.90 -44.75
C TYR A 21 -4.08 17.05 -45.52
N ALA A 22 -4.96 16.04 -45.47
CA ALA A 22 -6.24 16.10 -46.16
C ALA A 22 -7.19 17.18 -45.59
N ILE A 23 -7.20 17.39 -44.27
CA ILE A 23 -7.96 18.50 -43.64
C ILE A 23 -7.38 19.85 -44.07
N GLU A 24 -6.06 20.00 -44.14
CA GLU A 24 -5.41 21.24 -44.62
C GLU A 24 -5.75 21.53 -46.09
N ARG A 25 -5.75 20.50 -46.95
CA ARG A 25 -6.21 20.63 -48.34
C ARG A 25 -7.69 21.01 -48.40
N MET A 26 -8.57 20.31 -47.68
CA MET A 26 -10.01 20.62 -47.60
C MET A 26 -10.29 22.07 -47.22
N LEU A 27 -9.61 22.58 -46.19
CA LEU A 27 -9.79 23.93 -45.66
C LEU A 27 -9.24 25.04 -46.59
N ALA A 28 -8.43 24.69 -47.59
CA ALA A 28 -7.96 25.59 -48.64
C ALA A 28 -8.96 25.73 -49.82
N HIS A 29 -9.99 24.88 -49.88
CA HIS A 29 -11.07 24.94 -50.88
C HIS A 29 -12.34 25.60 -50.31
N ARG A 30 -13.23 26.06 -51.20
CA ARG A 30 -14.50 26.70 -50.81
C ARG A 30 -15.53 25.70 -50.30
N THR A 31 -15.59 24.52 -50.92
CA THR A 31 -16.45 23.41 -50.52
C THR A 31 -15.65 22.11 -50.43
N GLY A 32 -16.03 21.23 -49.50
CA GLY A 32 -15.32 19.96 -49.34
C GLY A 32 -16.14 18.87 -48.67
N ILE A 33 -15.86 17.60 -49.03
CA ILE A 33 -16.47 16.40 -48.43
C ILE A 33 -15.36 15.43 -48.00
N MET A 34 -15.42 14.89 -46.78
CA MET A 34 -14.53 13.83 -46.30
C MET A 34 -15.31 12.63 -45.75
N GLY A 35 -15.14 11.48 -46.40
CA GLY A 35 -15.68 10.19 -45.99
C GLY A 35 -14.71 9.42 -45.09
N PHE A 36 -15.16 9.03 -43.91
CA PHE A 36 -14.40 8.30 -42.89
C PHE A 36 -14.97 6.90 -42.64
N PRO A 37 -14.14 5.91 -42.23
CA PRO A 37 -14.61 4.55 -42.00
C PRO A 37 -15.36 4.36 -40.67
N LEU A 38 -15.29 5.31 -39.74
CA LEU A 38 -15.85 5.20 -38.40
C LEU A 38 -16.50 6.50 -37.95
N ARG A 39 -17.65 6.42 -37.27
CA ARG A 39 -18.35 7.55 -36.63
C ARG A 39 -17.44 8.37 -35.70
N LEU A 40 -16.52 7.71 -34.99
CA LEU A 40 -15.54 8.37 -34.11
C LEU A 40 -14.57 9.28 -34.88
N LEU A 41 -14.02 8.82 -36.03
CA LEU A 41 -13.16 9.66 -36.88
C LEU A 41 -13.93 10.82 -37.50
N ALA A 42 -15.16 10.54 -37.99
CA ALA A 42 -16.03 11.60 -38.50
C ALA A 42 -16.33 12.65 -37.42
N ARG A 43 -16.54 12.25 -36.16
CA ARG A 43 -16.75 13.18 -35.04
C ARG A 43 -15.49 13.97 -34.69
N GLU A 44 -14.34 13.30 -34.54
CA GLU A 44 -13.05 13.95 -34.24
C GLU A 44 -12.67 15.01 -35.29
N VAL A 45 -12.84 14.68 -36.58
CA VAL A 45 -12.55 15.61 -37.68
C VAL A 45 -13.62 16.72 -37.79
N TYR A 46 -14.90 16.40 -37.53
CA TYR A 46 -15.95 17.42 -37.45
C TYR A 46 -15.64 18.45 -36.38
N ASP A 47 -15.37 18.05 -35.13
CA ASP A 47 -15.08 18.97 -34.03
C ASP A 47 -13.81 19.79 -34.31
N ARG A 48 -12.79 19.19 -34.93
CA ARG A 48 -11.58 19.91 -35.37
C ARG A 48 -11.85 20.96 -36.47
N ILE A 49 -12.72 20.65 -37.44
CA ILE A 49 -13.09 21.60 -38.51
C ILE A 49 -14.02 22.68 -37.98
N VAL A 50 -14.93 22.35 -37.05
CA VAL A 50 -15.76 23.32 -36.31
C VAL A 50 -14.89 24.31 -35.53
N ALA A 51 -13.82 23.86 -34.87
CA ALA A 51 -12.87 24.76 -34.21
C ALA A 51 -12.14 25.71 -35.19
N ALA A 52 -11.97 25.32 -36.46
CA ALA A 52 -11.23 26.10 -37.47
C ALA A 52 -12.12 26.96 -38.41
N ARG A 53 -13.44 26.73 -38.44
CA ARG A 53 -14.40 27.40 -39.34
C ARG A 53 -15.74 27.81 -38.70
N GLY A 54 -16.01 27.40 -37.47
CA GLY A 54 -17.26 27.63 -36.75
C GLY A 54 -18.38 26.66 -37.14
N PRO A 55 -19.33 26.34 -36.25
CA PRO A 55 -20.31 25.27 -36.46
C PRO A 55 -21.32 25.56 -37.59
N SER A 56 -21.54 26.83 -37.96
CA SER A 56 -22.58 27.19 -38.94
C SER A 56 -22.29 26.81 -40.40
N VAL A 57 -21.09 26.28 -40.70
CA VAL A 57 -20.65 25.92 -42.06
C VAL A 57 -20.16 24.47 -42.18
N VAL A 58 -20.27 23.67 -41.13
CA VAL A 58 -19.76 22.29 -41.06
C VAL A 58 -20.92 21.33 -40.79
N ALA A 59 -21.05 20.27 -41.59
CA ALA A 59 -22.03 19.21 -41.39
C ALA A 59 -21.36 17.92 -40.88
N LEU A 60 -22.07 17.20 -40.01
CA LEU A 60 -21.76 15.82 -39.60
C LEU A 60 -22.88 14.90 -40.09
N VAL A 61 -22.53 13.85 -40.84
CA VAL A 61 -23.50 12.86 -41.35
C VAL A 61 -23.01 11.43 -41.16
N THR A 62 -23.60 10.70 -40.22
CA THR A 62 -23.43 9.24 -40.04
C THR A 62 -24.78 8.54 -40.14
N GLY A 63 -24.85 7.22 -39.90
CA GLY A 63 -26.12 6.49 -39.91
C GLY A 63 -27.05 6.85 -38.74
N GLU A 64 -26.47 7.32 -37.63
CA GLU A 64 -27.12 7.52 -36.33
C GLU A 64 -27.15 9.00 -35.90
N GLU A 65 -26.36 9.86 -36.53
CA GLU A 65 -26.19 11.26 -36.17
C GLU A 65 -26.13 12.16 -37.42
N ARG A 66 -27.02 13.15 -37.49
CA ARG A 66 -27.13 14.10 -38.60
C ARG A 66 -27.26 15.53 -38.10
N ILE A 67 -26.20 16.32 -38.34
CA ILE A 67 -26.11 17.76 -38.06
C ILE A 67 -25.81 18.43 -39.41
N VAL A 68 -26.73 19.25 -39.92
CA VAL A 68 -26.56 19.96 -41.21
C VAL A 68 -27.02 21.41 -41.02
N PRO A 69 -26.10 22.37 -40.83
CA PRO A 69 -26.48 23.78 -40.75
C PRO A 69 -26.89 24.33 -42.13
N PRO A 70 -27.74 25.38 -42.19
CA PRO A 70 -28.23 25.94 -43.47
C PRO A 70 -27.15 26.47 -44.43
N ARG A 71 -25.90 26.62 -43.98
CA ARG A 71 -24.76 27.13 -44.78
C ARG A 71 -23.60 26.13 -44.85
N ALA A 72 -23.89 24.83 -44.82
CA ALA A 72 -22.87 23.76 -44.84
C ALA A 72 -21.99 23.77 -46.11
N CYS A 73 -20.76 24.26 -45.99
CA CYS A 73 -19.73 24.21 -47.02
C CYS A 73 -18.81 22.97 -46.89
N TYR A 74 -18.66 22.48 -45.65
CA TYR A 74 -17.73 21.42 -45.28
C TYR A 74 -18.50 20.23 -44.71
N TRP A 75 -18.41 19.07 -45.36
CA TRP A 75 -19.17 17.87 -45.02
C TRP A 75 -18.26 16.78 -44.49
N VAL A 76 -18.49 16.37 -43.25
CA VAL A 76 -17.74 15.30 -42.58
C VAL A 76 -18.70 14.14 -42.34
N CYS A 77 -18.38 12.96 -42.87
CA CYS A 77 -19.34 11.86 -42.93
C CYS A 77 -18.70 10.49 -42.81
N THR A 78 -19.49 9.46 -42.51
CA THR A 78 -19.06 8.08 -42.82
C THR A 78 -19.16 7.82 -44.33
N VAL A 79 -18.34 6.92 -44.88
CA VAL A 79 -18.31 6.64 -46.34
C VAL A 79 -19.67 6.15 -46.87
N GLU A 80 -20.41 5.41 -46.04
CA GLU A 80 -21.78 4.98 -46.30
C GLU A 80 -22.77 6.16 -46.35
N ALA A 81 -22.62 7.14 -45.46
CA ALA A 81 -23.49 8.31 -45.35
C ALA A 81 -23.00 9.52 -46.18
N MET A 82 -21.97 9.34 -47.00
CA MET A 82 -21.37 10.39 -47.82
C MET A 82 -22.37 10.91 -48.87
N PRO A 83 -22.69 12.22 -48.88
CA PRO A 83 -23.70 12.77 -49.76
C PRO A 83 -23.24 12.75 -51.22
N ASP A 84 -24.14 12.39 -52.14
CA ASP A 84 -23.91 12.53 -53.58
C ASP A 84 -24.17 13.99 -53.99
N MET A 85 -23.13 14.81 -53.89
CA MET A 85 -23.14 16.22 -54.25
C MET A 85 -21.77 16.67 -54.76
N ALA A 86 -21.75 17.66 -55.65
CA ALA A 86 -20.49 18.25 -56.11
C ALA A 86 -19.86 19.14 -55.02
N ALA A 87 -18.56 18.99 -54.81
CA ALA A 87 -17.72 19.85 -54.00
C ALA A 87 -16.34 20.01 -54.64
N ASP A 88 -15.62 21.09 -54.33
CA ASP A 88 -14.32 21.38 -54.91
C ASP A 88 -13.26 20.35 -54.51
N PHE A 89 -13.28 20.00 -53.22
CA PHE A 89 -12.48 18.97 -52.60
C PHE A 89 -13.30 17.72 -52.24
N LEU A 90 -12.77 16.54 -52.52
CA LEU A 90 -13.30 15.28 -52.01
C LEU A 90 -12.17 14.43 -51.43
N ALA A 91 -12.37 13.81 -50.28
CA ALA A 91 -11.48 12.75 -49.80
C ALA A 91 -12.21 11.56 -49.19
N VAL A 92 -11.56 10.40 -49.24
CA VAL A 92 -11.95 9.17 -48.52
C VAL A 92 -10.73 8.63 -47.78
N ASP A 93 -10.88 8.40 -46.48
CA ASP A 93 -9.82 7.88 -45.60
C ASP A 93 -9.87 6.34 -45.48
N GLU A 94 -8.72 5.74 -45.19
CA GLU A 94 -8.49 4.30 -45.06
C GLU A 94 -8.98 3.45 -46.26
N ILE A 95 -8.71 3.92 -47.49
CA ILE A 95 -9.20 3.37 -48.77
C ILE A 95 -8.85 1.89 -49.01
N GLN A 96 -7.91 1.30 -48.26
CA GLN A 96 -7.68 -0.15 -48.27
C GLN A 96 -8.90 -0.98 -47.83
N LEU A 97 -9.89 -0.36 -47.17
CA LEU A 97 -11.18 -0.98 -46.88
C LEU A 97 -11.99 -1.33 -48.13
N CYS A 98 -11.63 -0.89 -49.33
CA CYS A 98 -12.14 -1.50 -50.57
C CYS A 98 -11.96 -3.04 -50.63
N ALA A 99 -11.00 -3.60 -49.88
CA ALA A 99 -10.81 -5.04 -49.74
C ALA A 99 -11.69 -5.71 -48.67
N ASP A 100 -12.32 -4.93 -47.78
CA ASP A 100 -13.10 -5.44 -46.64
C ASP A 100 -14.29 -6.30 -47.12
N PRO A 101 -14.42 -7.57 -46.71
CA PRO A 101 -15.41 -8.48 -47.28
C PRO A 101 -16.87 -8.08 -47.13
N ASP A 102 -17.20 -7.29 -46.09
CA ASP A 102 -18.57 -7.10 -45.61
C ASP A 102 -19.11 -5.69 -45.93
N ARG A 103 -18.26 -4.65 -45.91
CA ARG A 103 -18.63 -3.26 -46.28
C ARG A 103 -17.76 -2.62 -47.37
N GLY A 104 -16.73 -3.32 -47.86
CA GLY A 104 -15.76 -2.76 -48.82
C GLY A 104 -16.34 -2.33 -50.17
N TYR A 105 -17.51 -2.86 -50.55
CA TYR A 105 -18.20 -2.45 -51.79
C TYR A 105 -18.54 -0.96 -51.80
N THR A 106 -18.85 -0.36 -50.65
CA THR A 106 -19.16 1.08 -50.53
C THR A 106 -17.91 1.93 -50.76
N PHE A 107 -16.76 1.49 -50.25
CA PHE A 107 -15.47 2.14 -50.49
C PHE A 107 -15.06 2.03 -51.95
N THR A 108 -15.26 0.86 -52.57
CA THR A 108 -15.01 0.64 -54.00
C THR A 108 -15.91 1.50 -54.88
N ASP A 109 -17.20 1.68 -54.54
CA ASP A 109 -18.07 2.62 -55.26
C ASP A 109 -17.53 4.05 -55.19
N ARG A 110 -17.12 4.53 -54.00
CA ARG A 110 -16.52 5.88 -53.90
C ARG A 110 -15.19 5.99 -54.65
N LEU A 111 -14.34 4.96 -54.61
CA LEU A 111 -13.10 4.90 -55.38
C LEU A 111 -13.37 5.04 -56.89
N LEU A 112 -14.35 4.32 -57.41
CA LEU A 112 -14.68 4.34 -58.84
C LEU A 112 -15.40 5.63 -59.25
N ASN A 113 -16.42 6.05 -58.51
CA ASN A 113 -17.40 7.03 -58.97
C ASN A 113 -17.28 8.43 -58.34
N ALA A 114 -16.77 8.57 -57.11
CA ALA A 114 -16.75 9.86 -56.42
C ALA A 114 -15.53 10.71 -56.81
N ARG A 115 -15.75 11.98 -57.17
CA ARG A 115 -14.72 12.96 -57.58
C ARG A 115 -15.06 14.36 -57.10
N GLY A 116 -14.09 15.08 -56.56
CA GLY A 116 -14.18 16.54 -56.41
C GLY A 116 -14.13 17.25 -57.77
N THR A 117 -14.58 18.50 -57.85
CA THR A 117 -14.48 19.30 -59.09
C THR A 117 -13.03 19.71 -59.37
N SER A 118 -12.22 19.88 -58.32
CA SER A 118 -10.86 20.41 -58.39
C SER A 118 -9.81 19.42 -57.85
N GLU A 119 -10.09 18.72 -56.75
CA GLU A 119 -9.14 17.78 -56.12
C GLU A 119 -9.86 16.58 -55.49
N THR A 120 -9.32 15.38 -55.71
CA THR A 120 -9.82 14.13 -55.11
C THR A 120 -8.67 13.40 -54.40
N LEU A 121 -8.75 13.19 -53.08
CA LEU A 121 -7.73 12.46 -52.31
C LEU A 121 -8.22 11.11 -51.82
N PHE A 122 -7.47 10.05 -52.13
CA PHE A 122 -7.65 8.73 -51.52
C PHE A 122 -6.52 8.47 -50.52
N LEU A 123 -6.84 8.40 -49.22
CA LEU A 123 -5.84 8.20 -48.17
C LEU A 123 -5.84 6.72 -47.75
N GLY A 124 -4.68 6.12 -47.51
CA GLY A 124 -4.64 4.76 -46.99
C GLY A 124 -3.27 4.09 -46.99
N ALA A 125 -3.25 2.76 -47.06
CA ALA A 125 -2.06 1.93 -47.07
C ALA A 125 -1.46 1.74 -48.48
N GLU A 126 -0.13 1.59 -48.54
CA GLU A 126 0.63 1.37 -49.79
C GLU A 126 0.17 0.11 -50.57
N THR A 127 -0.45 -0.87 -49.90
CA THR A 127 -1.00 -2.09 -50.51
C THR A 127 -2.09 -1.85 -51.55
N MET A 128 -2.71 -0.66 -51.57
CA MET A 128 -3.69 -0.23 -52.59
C MET A 128 -3.07 0.32 -53.87
N ARG A 129 -1.76 0.65 -53.88
CA ARG A 129 -1.10 1.41 -54.96
C ARG A 129 -1.34 0.82 -56.35
N GLU A 130 -1.21 -0.50 -56.49
CA GLU A 130 -1.39 -1.19 -57.78
C GLU A 130 -2.87 -1.20 -58.22
N ARG A 131 -3.82 -1.40 -57.30
CA ARG A 131 -5.26 -1.42 -57.63
C ARG A 131 -5.77 -0.04 -58.03
N ILE A 132 -5.32 1.01 -57.34
CA ILE A 132 -5.65 2.39 -57.73
C ILE A 132 -5.05 2.71 -59.11
N ARG A 133 -3.81 2.29 -59.40
CA ARG A 133 -3.18 2.54 -60.71
C ARG A 133 -3.93 1.84 -61.86
N ASN A 134 -4.38 0.61 -61.64
CA ASN A 134 -5.10 -0.14 -62.67
C ASN A 134 -6.52 0.41 -62.91
N LEU A 135 -7.24 0.75 -61.83
CA LEU A 135 -8.60 1.27 -61.90
C LEU A 135 -8.68 2.75 -62.30
N ILE A 136 -7.63 3.53 -62.00
CA ILE A 136 -7.55 4.98 -62.27
C ILE A 136 -6.15 5.31 -62.83
N PRO A 137 -5.87 5.05 -64.13
CA PRO A 137 -4.54 5.21 -64.71
C PRO A 137 -3.97 6.64 -64.69
N GLU A 138 -4.82 7.66 -64.59
CA GLU A 138 -4.39 9.07 -64.48
C GLU A 138 -4.16 9.53 -63.02
N ALA A 139 -4.31 8.64 -62.03
CA ALA A 139 -4.12 8.97 -60.61
C ALA A 139 -2.65 9.25 -60.25
N ARG A 140 -2.44 10.29 -59.45
CA ARG A 140 -1.13 10.66 -58.88
C ARG A 140 -0.90 9.89 -57.58
N PHE A 141 0.36 9.68 -57.21
CA PHE A 141 0.73 8.97 -55.97
C PHE A 141 1.67 9.82 -55.11
N VAL A 142 1.36 9.94 -53.82
CA VAL A 142 2.18 10.61 -52.80
C VAL A 142 2.43 9.63 -51.67
N ARG A 143 3.68 9.18 -51.51
CA ARG A 143 4.09 8.31 -50.40
C ARG A 143 4.31 9.14 -49.13
N ARG A 144 3.92 8.62 -47.97
CA ARG A 144 4.19 9.19 -46.64
C ARG A 144 4.87 8.14 -45.77
N GLU A 145 5.93 8.54 -45.08
CA GLU A 145 6.70 7.69 -44.18
C GLU A 145 6.33 7.98 -42.72
N ARG A 146 6.52 6.99 -41.85
CA ARG A 146 6.10 7.06 -40.45
C ARG A 146 7.00 7.98 -39.65
N PHE A 147 6.43 8.76 -38.73
CA PHE A 147 7.16 9.74 -37.92
C PHE A 147 8.03 9.15 -36.79
N SER A 148 7.87 7.87 -36.46
CA SER A 148 8.63 7.16 -35.42
C SER A 148 8.81 5.69 -35.76
N LYS A 149 9.79 5.03 -35.12
CA LYS A 149 10.05 3.60 -35.27
C LYS A 149 9.04 2.77 -34.48
N LEU A 150 8.93 1.51 -34.87
CA LEU A 150 8.18 0.48 -34.16
C LEU A 150 9.08 -0.75 -34.05
N THR A 151 9.32 -1.23 -32.83
CA THR A 151 10.27 -2.33 -32.58
C THR A 151 9.64 -3.47 -31.78
N TYR A 152 9.91 -4.70 -32.21
CA TYR A 152 9.47 -5.91 -31.55
C TYR A 152 10.28 -6.16 -30.28
N SER A 153 9.57 -6.53 -29.21
CA SER A 153 10.13 -6.71 -27.87
C SER A 153 9.85 -8.09 -27.28
N GLY A 154 9.51 -9.05 -28.14
CA GLY A 154 9.28 -10.46 -27.79
C GLY A 154 8.00 -10.72 -27.00
N SER A 155 8.01 -11.83 -26.26
CA SER A 155 6.92 -12.20 -25.34
C SER A 155 7.11 -11.57 -23.96
N ARG A 156 6.07 -10.95 -23.41
CA ARG A 156 6.05 -10.36 -22.06
C ARG A 156 4.89 -10.94 -21.24
N LYS A 157 5.19 -11.46 -20.04
CA LYS A 157 4.15 -11.87 -19.07
C LYS A 157 3.38 -10.63 -18.58
N THR A 158 2.06 -10.76 -18.38
CA THR A 158 1.15 -9.69 -17.93
C THR A 158 1.66 -8.94 -16.68
N SER A 159 2.22 -9.67 -15.71
CA SER A 159 2.81 -9.08 -14.49
C SER A 159 4.03 -8.19 -14.74
N ARG A 160 4.70 -8.32 -15.90
CA ARG A 160 5.83 -7.49 -16.37
C ARG A 160 5.46 -6.56 -17.53
N MET A 161 4.17 -6.37 -17.80
CA MET A 161 3.70 -5.42 -18.81
C MET A 161 4.07 -3.98 -18.38
N PRO A 162 4.71 -3.16 -19.24
CA PRO A 162 5.04 -1.78 -18.90
C PRO A 162 3.78 -0.91 -18.77
N PRO A 163 3.85 0.26 -18.10
CA PRO A 163 2.76 1.23 -18.10
C PRO A 163 2.55 1.81 -19.51
N ARG A 164 1.37 2.40 -19.78
CA ARG A 164 0.94 2.86 -21.11
C ARG A 164 1.01 1.73 -22.16
N SER A 165 0.54 0.54 -21.79
CA SER A 165 0.41 -0.59 -22.73
C SER A 165 -1.04 -0.83 -23.13
N ALA A 166 -1.26 -1.25 -24.39
CA ALA A 166 -2.52 -1.80 -24.88
C ALA A 166 -2.37 -3.30 -25.17
N ILE A 167 -3.25 -4.12 -24.62
CA ILE A 167 -3.28 -5.57 -24.76
C ILE A 167 -4.46 -5.94 -25.67
N VAL A 168 -4.21 -6.64 -26.77
CA VAL A 168 -5.21 -6.86 -27.82
C VAL A 168 -5.60 -8.33 -27.92
N GLY A 169 -6.87 -8.62 -27.66
CA GLY A 169 -7.50 -9.93 -27.84
C GLY A 169 -8.55 -9.91 -28.95
N PHE A 170 -8.92 -11.08 -29.47
CA PHE A 170 -9.80 -11.20 -30.65
C PHE A 170 -11.13 -11.91 -30.33
N SER A 171 -11.43 -12.08 -29.05
CA SER A 171 -12.73 -12.49 -28.50
C SER A 171 -13.10 -11.58 -27.32
N VAL A 172 -14.41 -11.42 -27.07
CA VAL A 172 -14.91 -10.62 -25.94
C VAL A 172 -14.50 -11.26 -24.61
N ASP A 173 -14.59 -12.59 -24.50
CA ASP A 173 -14.21 -13.34 -23.30
C ASP A 173 -12.71 -13.19 -22.99
N GLY A 174 -11.85 -13.21 -24.02
CA GLY A 174 -10.41 -13.00 -23.87
C GLY A 174 -10.07 -11.58 -23.41
N VAL A 175 -10.81 -10.57 -23.89
CA VAL A 175 -10.69 -9.18 -23.41
C VAL A 175 -11.09 -9.06 -21.95
N TYR A 176 -12.23 -9.63 -21.55
CA TYR A 176 -12.67 -9.62 -20.15
C TYR A 176 -11.72 -10.41 -19.22
N ALA A 177 -11.20 -11.56 -19.66
CA ALA A 177 -10.26 -12.37 -18.89
C ALA A 177 -8.93 -11.63 -18.67
N MET A 178 -8.38 -10.98 -19.70
CA MET A 178 -7.16 -10.18 -19.58
C MET A 178 -7.37 -8.91 -18.75
N ALA A 179 -8.54 -8.26 -18.81
CA ALA A 179 -8.87 -7.11 -17.98
C ALA A 179 -9.00 -7.48 -16.49
N GLU A 180 -9.65 -8.60 -16.17
CA GLU A 180 -9.72 -9.14 -14.81
C GLU A 180 -8.34 -9.58 -14.29
N LEU A 181 -7.50 -10.16 -15.13
CA LEU A 181 -6.11 -10.52 -14.80
C LEU A 181 -5.26 -9.27 -14.48
N LEU A 182 -5.43 -8.18 -15.23
CA LEU A 182 -4.76 -6.90 -14.97
C LEU A 182 -5.28 -6.23 -13.71
N ARG A 183 -6.60 -6.23 -13.47
CA ARG A 183 -7.16 -5.72 -12.20
C ARG A 183 -6.49 -6.38 -10.99
N ARG A 184 -6.33 -7.70 -11.02
CA ARG A 184 -5.67 -8.48 -9.95
C ARG A 184 -4.15 -8.29 -9.86
N GLN A 185 -3.46 -7.84 -10.92
CA GLN A 185 -1.98 -7.74 -10.97
C GLN A 185 -1.43 -6.31 -11.08
N LYS A 186 -2.29 -5.32 -11.37
CA LYS A 186 -1.95 -3.93 -11.74
C LYS A 186 -2.95 -2.89 -11.24
N GLY A 187 -3.99 -3.27 -10.48
CA GLY A 187 -5.02 -2.36 -9.96
C GLY A 187 -6.17 -2.08 -10.92
N GLY A 188 -5.97 -2.15 -12.24
CA GLY A 188 -7.08 -2.02 -13.19
C GLY A 188 -6.66 -2.03 -14.65
N ALA A 189 -7.65 -2.10 -15.54
CA ALA A 189 -7.48 -1.80 -16.96
C ALA A 189 -8.75 -1.20 -17.56
N ALA A 190 -8.57 -0.29 -18.52
CA ALA A 190 -9.64 0.19 -19.39
C ALA A 190 -10.04 -0.91 -20.38
N VAL A 191 -11.30 -0.95 -20.81
CA VAL A 191 -11.81 -1.94 -21.77
C VAL A 191 -12.42 -1.27 -23.00
N VAL A 192 -11.86 -1.54 -24.18
CA VAL A 192 -12.27 -0.94 -25.46
C VAL A 192 -12.57 -2.00 -26.52
N MET A 193 -13.84 -2.16 -26.88
CA MET A 193 -14.28 -3.17 -27.85
C MET A 193 -15.14 -2.53 -28.95
N GLY A 194 -15.15 -3.13 -30.14
CA GLY A 194 -15.90 -2.63 -31.29
C GLY A 194 -17.41 -2.46 -31.07
N ALA A 195 -18.01 -3.23 -30.15
CA ALA A 195 -19.44 -3.16 -29.82
C ALA A 195 -19.85 -1.94 -28.96
N LEU A 196 -18.92 -1.41 -28.14
CA LEU A 196 -19.17 -0.29 -27.23
C LEU A 196 -19.59 0.96 -28.02
N SER A 197 -20.52 1.75 -27.49
CA SER A 197 -20.92 3.02 -28.10
C SER A 197 -19.74 4.00 -28.16
N PRO A 198 -19.79 5.04 -29.02
CA PRO A 198 -18.81 6.12 -28.99
C PRO A 198 -18.62 6.71 -27.59
N ARG A 199 -19.71 6.89 -26.83
CA ARG A 199 -19.71 7.45 -25.47
C ARG A 199 -18.99 6.55 -24.46
N THR A 200 -19.41 5.29 -24.31
CA THR A 200 -18.72 4.33 -23.41
C THR A 200 -17.26 4.16 -23.77
N ARG A 201 -16.94 4.10 -25.07
CA ARG A 201 -15.58 3.92 -25.58
C ARG A 201 -14.69 5.11 -25.27
N ASN A 202 -15.18 6.33 -25.48
CA ASN A 202 -14.44 7.55 -25.14
C ASN A 202 -14.20 7.65 -23.63
N ALA A 203 -15.20 7.37 -22.79
CA ALA A 203 -15.04 7.41 -21.34
C ALA A 203 -14.06 6.33 -20.81
N GLN A 204 -13.99 5.15 -21.45
CA GLN A 204 -12.97 4.13 -21.14
C GLN A 204 -11.56 4.54 -21.63
N VAL A 205 -11.47 5.27 -22.75
CA VAL A 205 -10.19 5.85 -23.21
C VAL A 205 -9.74 7.01 -22.32
N GLU A 206 -10.66 7.84 -21.84
CA GLU A 206 -10.39 8.95 -20.92
C GLU A 206 -9.82 8.46 -19.58
N LEU A 207 -10.43 7.43 -18.98
CA LEU A 207 -9.91 6.72 -17.80
C LEU A 207 -8.42 6.28 -17.97
N TYR A 208 -8.06 5.81 -19.17
CA TYR A 208 -6.68 5.46 -19.50
C TYR A 208 -5.81 6.71 -19.73
N GLN A 209 -6.28 7.70 -20.49
CA GLN A 209 -5.52 8.92 -20.81
C GLN A 209 -5.19 9.72 -19.55
N ASN A 210 -6.16 9.90 -18.65
CA ASN A 210 -6.02 10.58 -17.35
C ASN A 210 -5.11 9.82 -16.36
N GLY A 211 -4.80 8.55 -16.64
CA GLY A 211 -3.91 7.74 -15.81
C GLY A 211 -4.58 7.13 -14.58
N ASP A 212 -5.92 7.08 -14.53
CA ASP A 212 -6.65 6.28 -13.54
C ASP A 212 -6.35 4.77 -13.72
N VAL A 213 -5.94 4.34 -14.92
CA VAL A 213 -5.35 3.02 -15.21
C VAL A 213 -4.14 3.13 -16.16
N ASP A 214 -3.08 2.35 -15.91
CA ASP A 214 -1.88 2.30 -16.77
C ASP A 214 -2.04 1.38 -17.99
N HIS A 215 -3.10 0.55 -18.03
CA HIS A 215 -3.28 -0.53 -18.98
C HIS A 215 -4.64 -0.45 -19.68
N LEU A 216 -4.65 -0.77 -20.96
CA LEU A 216 -5.83 -0.86 -21.81
C LEU A 216 -5.94 -2.31 -22.33
N VAL A 217 -7.13 -2.91 -22.29
CA VAL A 217 -7.43 -4.16 -23.00
C VAL A 217 -8.47 -3.90 -24.08
N ALA A 218 -8.24 -4.44 -25.27
CA ALA A 218 -9.06 -4.11 -26.42
C ALA A 218 -9.21 -5.23 -27.45
N THR A 219 -10.15 -5.03 -28.39
CA THR A 219 -10.13 -5.73 -29.68
C THR A 219 -9.39 -4.94 -30.75
N ASP A 220 -9.26 -5.53 -31.95
CA ASP A 220 -8.79 -4.87 -33.18
C ASP A 220 -9.45 -3.50 -33.49
N ALA A 221 -10.58 -3.19 -32.86
CA ALA A 221 -11.23 -1.88 -32.88
C ALA A 221 -10.36 -0.70 -32.43
N ILE A 222 -9.23 -0.91 -31.71
CA ILE A 222 -8.26 0.18 -31.45
C ILE A 222 -7.36 0.48 -32.66
N GLY A 223 -7.27 -0.42 -33.64
CA GLY A 223 -6.48 -0.25 -34.86
C GLY A 223 -7.00 0.90 -35.75
N MET A 224 -8.21 1.41 -35.50
CA MET A 224 -8.84 2.48 -36.26
C MET A 224 -9.67 3.40 -35.34
N GLY A 225 -9.56 4.72 -35.53
CA GLY A 225 -10.52 5.68 -34.98
C GLY A 225 -10.55 5.90 -33.47
N LEU A 226 -9.40 5.78 -32.79
CA LEU A 226 -9.18 6.33 -31.46
C LEU A 226 -7.81 7.02 -31.38
N ASN A 227 -7.77 8.15 -30.67
CA ASN A 227 -6.55 8.88 -30.34
C ASN A 227 -6.00 8.41 -28.98
N LEU A 228 -5.16 7.37 -29.01
CA LEU A 228 -4.56 6.73 -27.84
C LEU A 228 -3.09 7.11 -27.71
N ASP A 229 -2.61 7.31 -26.49
CA ASP A 229 -1.18 7.49 -26.20
C ASP A 229 -0.61 6.19 -25.60
N VAL A 230 -0.09 5.33 -26.47
CA VAL A 230 0.33 3.96 -26.16
C VAL A 230 1.81 3.80 -26.51
N ASN A 231 2.60 3.30 -25.56
CA ASN A 231 4.03 3.04 -25.75
C ASN A 231 4.31 1.59 -26.18
N HIS A 232 3.40 0.67 -25.84
CA HIS A 232 3.55 -0.76 -26.11
C HIS A 232 2.24 -1.44 -26.50
N VAL A 233 2.23 -2.21 -27.60
CA VAL A 233 1.09 -3.06 -28.00
C VAL A 233 1.45 -4.55 -27.83
N ALA A 234 0.70 -5.26 -27.01
CA ALA A 234 0.89 -6.68 -26.76
C ALA A 234 -0.29 -7.50 -27.30
N PHE A 235 -0.04 -8.42 -28.24
CA PHE A 235 -1.06 -9.33 -28.74
C PHE A 235 -1.30 -10.48 -27.74
N ALA A 236 -2.54 -10.64 -27.29
CA ALA A 236 -2.98 -11.76 -26.44
C ALA A 236 -3.46 -12.98 -27.25
N GLY A 237 -3.49 -12.85 -28.58
CA GLY A 237 -3.67 -13.93 -29.56
C GLY A 237 -3.32 -13.42 -30.96
N THR A 238 -3.11 -14.32 -31.91
CA THR A 238 -2.75 -13.99 -33.31
C THR A 238 -3.85 -14.32 -34.32
N ALA A 239 -4.88 -15.06 -33.90
CA ALA A 239 -6.01 -15.47 -34.71
C ALA A 239 -7.31 -14.74 -34.37
N LYS A 240 -8.20 -14.54 -35.35
CA LYS A 240 -9.56 -14.04 -35.16
C LYS A 240 -10.61 -14.80 -35.98
N PHE A 241 -11.86 -14.72 -35.57
CA PHE A 241 -13.00 -15.23 -36.33
C PHE A 241 -13.42 -14.23 -37.42
N ASP A 242 -13.45 -14.65 -38.70
CA ASP A 242 -13.68 -13.80 -39.88
C ASP A 242 -15.15 -13.76 -40.37
N GLY A 243 -16.08 -14.13 -39.49
CA GLY A 243 -17.48 -14.38 -39.79
C GLY A 243 -17.78 -15.80 -40.27
N ARG A 244 -16.75 -16.59 -40.64
CA ARG A 244 -16.92 -17.99 -41.10
C ARG A 244 -15.99 -18.98 -40.38
N ARG A 245 -14.75 -18.59 -40.11
CA ARG A 245 -13.76 -19.43 -39.41
C ARG A 245 -12.78 -18.61 -38.60
N THR A 246 -12.15 -19.24 -37.62
CA THR A 246 -10.93 -18.72 -37.00
C THR A 246 -9.77 -18.84 -37.99
N ARG A 247 -9.00 -17.76 -38.16
CA ARG A 247 -7.78 -17.71 -38.98
C ARG A 247 -6.73 -16.81 -38.33
N GLU A 248 -5.46 -17.05 -38.63
CA GLU A 248 -4.40 -16.08 -38.32
C GLU A 248 -4.66 -14.71 -38.97
N LEU A 249 -4.18 -13.66 -38.30
CA LEU A 249 -4.16 -12.29 -38.79
C LEU A 249 -3.08 -12.12 -39.87
N MET A 250 -3.40 -11.37 -40.92
CA MET A 250 -2.40 -11.01 -41.93
C MET A 250 -1.41 -9.99 -41.33
N PRO A 251 -0.14 -9.93 -41.78
CA PRO A 251 0.84 -8.98 -41.23
C PRO A 251 0.40 -7.50 -41.30
N ASN A 252 -0.41 -7.12 -42.27
CA ASN A 252 -0.99 -5.77 -42.36
C ASN A 252 -2.13 -5.52 -41.34
N GLU A 253 -2.87 -6.55 -40.91
CA GLU A 253 -3.85 -6.44 -39.82
C GLU A 253 -3.13 -6.27 -38.48
N LEU A 254 -2.06 -7.04 -38.25
CA LEU A 254 -1.17 -6.87 -37.09
C LEU A 254 -0.51 -5.48 -37.10
N ALA A 255 0.02 -5.02 -38.23
CA ALA A 255 0.66 -3.71 -38.34
C ALA A 255 -0.30 -2.52 -38.09
N GLN A 256 -1.57 -2.61 -38.50
CA GLN A 256 -2.57 -1.57 -38.22
C GLN A 256 -2.83 -1.41 -36.70
N ILE A 257 -2.70 -2.50 -35.94
CA ILE A 257 -2.88 -2.54 -34.49
C ILE A 257 -1.56 -2.17 -33.78
N ALA A 258 -0.43 -2.80 -34.13
CA ALA A 258 0.89 -2.51 -33.56
C ALA A 258 1.36 -1.07 -33.86
N GLY A 259 0.95 -0.51 -34.99
CA GLY A 259 1.14 0.89 -35.37
C GLY A 259 0.31 1.89 -34.55
N ARG A 260 -0.37 1.46 -33.47
CA ARG A 260 -0.91 2.31 -32.41
C ARG A 260 0.10 2.57 -31.28
N ALA A 261 1.17 1.77 -31.18
CA ALA A 261 2.30 2.06 -30.29
C ALA A 261 3.21 3.12 -30.92
N GLY A 262 3.58 4.14 -30.15
CA GLY A 262 4.40 5.27 -30.60
C GLY A 262 3.58 6.29 -31.40
N ARG A 263 3.70 7.58 -31.03
CA ARG A 263 2.84 8.67 -31.53
C ARG A 263 3.69 9.90 -31.84
N HIS A 264 3.45 10.56 -32.98
CA HIS A 264 4.36 11.56 -33.54
C HIS A 264 5.79 11.00 -33.62
N THR A 265 6.77 11.67 -33.00
CA THR A 265 8.19 11.29 -32.96
C THR A 265 8.54 10.26 -31.88
N ASN A 266 7.59 9.86 -31.03
CA ASN A 266 7.86 8.87 -29.98
C ASN A 266 7.85 7.46 -30.58
N ASP A 267 8.96 6.73 -30.42
CA ASP A 267 9.09 5.34 -30.85
C ASP A 267 8.14 4.42 -30.07
N GLY A 268 7.56 3.44 -30.78
CA GLY A 268 6.66 2.45 -30.22
C GLY A 268 7.31 1.07 -30.09
N THR A 269 6.75 0.23 -29.23
CA THR A 269 7.12 -1.20 -29.19
C THR A 269 5.91 -2.11 -29.37
N PHE A 270 6.13 -3.31 -29.87
CA PHE A 270 5.11 -4.36 -29.89
C PHE A 270 5.66 -5.70 -29.37
N GLY A 271 4.76 -6.66 -29.13
CA GLY A 271 5.10 -7.95 -28.56
C GLY A 271 3.89 -8.87 -28.43
N VAL A 272 4.07 -10.00 -27.75
CA VAL A 272 2.99 -10.96 -27.45
C VAL A 272 2.86 -11.20 -25.94
N THR A 273 1.69 -11.65 -25.48
CA THR A 273 1.40 -11.89 -24.06
C THR A 273 0.35 -12.99 -23.86
N GLY A 274 0.16 -13.42 -22.61
CA GLY A 274 -0.75 -14.51 -22.27
C GLY A 274 -0.34 -15.82 -22.92
N GLU A 275 -1.25 -16.42 -23.69
CA GLU A 275 -1.09 -17.71 -24.37
C GLU A 275 -0.69 -17.56 -25.85
N ALA A 276 -0.54 -16.32 -26.35
CA ALA A 276 -0.14 -16.07 -27.73
C ALA A 276 1.27 -16.63 -28.04
N HIS A 277 1.38 -17.37 -29.13
CA HIS A 277 2.66 -17.77 -29.70
C HIS A 277 3.50 -16.55 -30.11
N PRO A 278 4.85 -16.63 -30.05
CA PRO A 278 5.71 -15.62 -30.66
C PRO A 278 5.38 -15.41 -32.13
N LEU A 279 5.50 -14.17 -32.62
CA LEU A 279 5.39 -13.87 -34.04
C LEU A 279 6.59 -14.43 -34.81
N ASP A 280 6.34 -14.96 -36.01
CA ASP A 280 7.41 -15.39 -36.93
C ASP A 280 8.30 -14.20 -37.34
N PRO A 281 9.62 -14.40 -37.52
CA PRO A 281 10.54 -13.33 -37.91
C PRO A 281 10.11 -12.57 -39.17
N GLU A 282 9.66 -13.27 -40.22
CA GLU A 282 9.17 -12.62 -41.46
C GLU A 282 7.97 -11.70 -41.22
N VAL A 283 7.13 -12.01 -40.22
CA VAL A 283 5.98 -11.18 -39.84
C VAL A 283 6.44 -9.97 -39.02
N VAL A 284 7.43 -10.13 -38.16
CA VAL A 284 8.08 -9.03 -37.43
C VAL A 284 8.73 -8.06 -38.42
N ASP A 285 9.59 -8.55 -39.31
CA ASP A 285 10.28 -7.74 -40.32
C ASP A 285 9.28 -6.98 -41.22
N ALA A 286 8.21 -7.65 -41.65
CA ALA A 286 7.13 -7.01 -42.42
C ALA A 286 6.43 -5.88 -41.66
N ILE A 287 6.24 -6.03 -40.34
CA ILE A 287 5.63 -5.00 -39.48
C ILE A 287 6.61 -3.83 -39.26
N GLU A 288 7.89 -4.08 -39.01
CA GLU A 288 8.90 -3.03 -38.77
C GLU A 288 9.26 -2.25 -40.04
N GLU A 289 9.53 -2.94 -41.15
CA GLU A 289 9.86 -2.32 -42.45
C GLU A 289 8.62 -1.80 -43.21
N HIS A 290 7.41 -2.03 -42.66
CA HIS A 290 6.13 -1.69 -43.27
C HIS A 290 5.94 -2.28 -44.70
N ARG A 291 6.50 -3.46 -44.95
CA ARG A 291 6.47 -4.18 -46.23
C ARG A 291 5.37 -5.24 -46.24
N PHE A 292 4.24 -4.93 -46.87
CA PHE A 292 3.07 -5.82 -46.94
C PHE A 292 2.72 -6.22 -48.38
N ALA A 293 2.13 -7.41 -48.54
CA ALA A 293 1.66 -7.88 -49.84
C ALA A 293 0.55 -6.96 -50.41
N PRO A 294 0.61 -6.58 -51.70
CA PRO A 294 -0.46 -5.79 -52.33
C PRO A 294 -1.81 -6.49 -52.26
N ILE A 295 -2.88 -5.69 -52.12
CA ILE A 295 -4.25 -6.20 -52.15
C ILE A 295 -4.51 -6.84 -53.53
N LYS A 296 -5.10 -8.05 -53.53
CA LYS A 296 -5.30 -8.83 -54.77
C LYS A 296 -6.55 -8.41 -55.54
N LYS A 297 -7.66 -8.21 -54.85
CA LYS A 297 -8.94 -7.77 -55.43
C LYS A 297 -9.71 -6.88 -54.44
N LEU A 298 -10.60 -6.04 -54.97
CA LEU A 298 -11.53 -5.21 -54.20
C LEU A 298 -12.95 -5.80 -54.23
N GLN A 299 -13.72 -5.65 -53.16
CA GLN A 299 -15.13 -6.02 -53.16
C GLN A 299 -15.94 -5.02 -53.98
N TRP A 300 -16.87 -5.50 -54.79
CA TRP A 300 -17.74 -4.68 -55.64
C TRP A 300 -19.19 -5.15 -55.58
N ARG A 301 -20.11 -4.19 -55.64
CA ARG A 301 -21.56 -4.37 -55.81
C ARG A 301 -22.03 -3.26 -56.75
N SER A 302 -23.03 -3.54 -57.60
CA SER A 302 -23.55 -2.51 -58.50
C SER A 302 -24.24 -1.39 -57.71
N SER A 303 -23.90 -0.13 -58.01
CA SER A 303 -24.64 1.05 -57.54
C SER A 303 -25.76 1.48 -58.49
N ARG A 304 -25.88 0.84 -59.67
CA ARG A 304 -26.95 1.08 -60.66
C ARG A 304 -28.13 0.14 -60.41
N LEU A 305 -28.90 0.43 -59.36
CA LEU A 305 -29.97 -0.45 -58.87
C LEU A 305 -31.29 -0.32 -59.68
N SER A 306 -31.86 -1.46 -60.06
CA SER A 306 -33.05 -1.56 -60.93
C SER A 306 -34.35 -1.69 -60.13
N PHE A 307 -34.90 -0.57 -59.68
CA PHE A 307 -36.12 -0.52 -58.83
C PHE A 307 -37.45 -0.93 -59.53
N GLY A 308 -37.46 -1.44 -60.76
CA GLY A 308 -38.70 -1.72 -61.49
C GLY A 308 -39.56 -2.84 -60.86
N THR A 309 -38.92 -3.90 -60.37
CA THR A 309 -39.52 -5.02 -59.64
C THR A 309 -38.49 -5.58 -58.65
N VAL A 310 -38.92 -6.32 -57.62
CA VAL A 310 -37.97 -6.93 -56.67
C VAL A 310 -37.00 -7.94 -57.35
N PRO A 311 -37.43 -8.80 -58.31
CA PRO A 311 -36.51 -9.61 -59.10
C PRO A 311 -35.48 -8.79 -59.90
N ALA A 312 -35.87 -7.66 -60.49
CA ALA A 312 -34.94 -6.78 -61.22
C ALA A 312 -33.93 -6.10 -60.28
N LEU A 313 -34.36 -5.71 -59.08
CA LEU A 313 -33.48 -5.17 -58.04
C LEU A 313 -32.46 -6.22 -57.60
N LEU A 314 -32.91 -7.44 -57.27
CA LEU A 314 -32.03 -8.58 -56.95
C LEU A 314 -31.03 -8.86 -58.08
N GLN A 315 -31.48 -8.91 -59.33
CA GLN A 315 -30.59 -9.10 -60.49
C GLN A 315 -29.52 -8.01 -60.61
N SER A 316 -29.87 -6.75 -60.33
CA SER A 316 -28.89 -5.64 -60.32
C SER A 316 -27.87 -5.73 -59.16
N LEU A 317 -28.29 -6.24 -58.00
CA LEU A 317 -27.41 -6.49 -56.86
C LEU A 317 -26.48 -7.70 -57.08
N GLU A 318 -26.95 -8.73 -57.80
CA GLU A 318 -26.22 -9.98 -58.10
C GLU A 318 -25.14 -9.83 -59.18
N GLN A 319 -25.12 -8.71 -59.91
CA GLN A 319 -24.23 -8.44 -61.04
C GLN A 319 -22.76 -8.77 -60.70
N SER A 320 -22.03 -9.35 -61.66
CA SER A 320 -20.58 -9.55 -61.58
C SER A 320 -19.83 -8.31 -62.10
N PRO A 321 -18.71 -7.90 -61.47
CA PRO A 321 -17.90 -6.81 -61.99
C PRO A 321 -17.17 -7.20 -63.29
N GLU A 322 -17.01 -6.22 -64.18
CA GLU A 322 -16.35 -6.41 -65.49
C GLU A 322 -14.82 -6.37 -65.39
N HIS A 323 -14.25 -5.67 -64.40
CA HIS A 323 -12.81 -5.44 -64.28
C HIS A 323 -12.10 -6.54 -63.44
N PRO A 324 -10.95 -7.10 -63.88
CA PRO A 324 -10.31 -8.24 -63.24
C PRO A 324 -9.84 -8.00 -61.80
N ASP A 325 -9.50 -6.78 -61.42
CA ASP A 325 -9.11 -6.42 -60.04
C ASP A 325 -10.29 -6.35 -59.06
N LEU A 326 -11.52 -6.55 -59.53
CA LEU A 326 -12.72 -6.57 -58.71
C LEU A 326 -13.20 -8.01 -58.49
N GLN A 327 -13.97 -8.21 -57.43
CA GLN A 327 -14.78 -9.40 -57.19
C GLN A 327 -16.15 -8.99 -56.64
N ARG A 328 -17.18 -9.79 -56.88
CA ARG A 328 -18.48 -9.57 -56.24
C ARG A 328 -18.31 -9.68 -54.72
N ALA A 329 -18.85 -8.72 -53.99
CA ALA A 329 -18.83 -8.69 -52.53
C ALA A 329 -19.52 -9.92 -51.92
N ARG A 330 -19.37 -10.10 -50.59
CA ARG A 330 -20.27 -10.99 -49.85
C ARG A 330 -21.70 -10.47 -49.96
N GLU A 331 -22.67 -11.37 -49.84
CA GLU A 331 -24.07 -10.99 -49.72
C GLU A 331 -24.27 -10.28 -48.37
N ALA A 332 -24.73 -9.03 -48.42
CA ALA A 332 -24.87 -8.16 -47.26
C ALA A 332 -26.27 -8.21 -46.66
N ASP A 333 -26.40 -7.79 -45.40
CA ASP A 333 -27.64 -7.92 -44.60
C ASP A 333 -28.87 -7.31 -45.29
N ASP A 334 -28.71 -6.22 -46.05
CA ASP A 334 -29.78 -5.58 -46.82
C ASP A 334 -30.35 -6.51 -47.91
N MET A 335 -29.48 -7.24 -48.59
CA MET A 335 -29.83 -8.21 -49.64
C MET A 335 -30.38 -9.52 -49.06
N ILE A 336 -29.82 -10.01 -47.96
CA ILE A 336 -30.35 -11.17 -47.22
C ILE A 336 -31.79 -10.87 -46.74
N THR A 337 -31.99 -9.68 -46.17
CA THR A 337 -33.30 -9.21 -45.69
C THR A 337 -34.29 -9.04 -46.84
N LEU A 338 -33.86 -8.50 -47.98
CA LEU A 338 -34.69 -8.36 -49.18
C LEU A 338 -35.19 -9.73 -49.69
N ARG A 339 -34.32 -10.76 -49.73
CA ARG A 339 -34.76 -12.13 -50.10
C ARG A 339 -35.72 -12.71 -49.07
N ALA A 340 -35.42 -12.57 -47.78
CA ALA A 340 -36.25 -13.11 -46.70
C ALA A 340 -37.66 -12.49 -46.68
N LEU A 341 -37.78 -11.20 -46.99
CA LEU A 341 -39.06 -10.52 -47.15
C LEU A 341 -39.76 -10.90 -48.47
N TRP A 342 -39.03 -10.96 -49.58
CA TRP A 342 -39.62 -11.37 -50.87
C TRP A 342 -40.12 -12.82 -50.88
N ALA A 343 -39.63 -13.67 -49.96
CA ALA A 343 -40.17 -15.02 -49.75
C ALA A 343 -41.53 -15.04 -49.01
N MET A 344 -42.00 -13.92 -48.47
CA MET A 344 -43.30 -13.82 -47.78
C MET A 344 -44.41 -13.45 -48.78
N PRO A 345 -45.51 -14.23 -48.88
CA PRO A 345 -46.61 -13.95 -49.82
C PRO A 345 -47.18 -12.52 -49.69
N ASP A 346 -47.43 -12.07 -48.46
CA ASP A 346 -47.93 -10.73 -48.14
C ASP A 346 -47.09 -9.59 -48.74
N ILE A 347 -45.78 -9.80 -48.94
CA ILE A 347 -44.86 -8.82 -49.54
C ILE A 347 -44.94 -8.91 -51.07
N GLN A 348 -45.04 -10.11 -51.65
CA GLN A 348 -45.22 -10.28 -53.10
C GLN A 348 -46.53 -9.67 -53.60
N ASP A 349 -47.60 -9.76 -52.82
CA ASP A 349 -48.88 -9.17 -53.17
C ASP A 349 -48.89 -7.64 -53.07
N LYS A 350 -48.20 -7.07 -52.07
CA LYS A 350 -48.16 -5.61 -51.85
C LYS A 350 -47.12 -4.88 -52.70
N VAL A 351 -45.97 -5.48 -52.99
CA VAL A 351 -44.82 -4.79 -53.62
C VAL A 351 -44.76 -5.09 -55.12
N ARG A 352 -45.49 -4.28 -55.91
CA ARG A 352 -45.71 -4.54 -57.35
C ARG A 352 -45.15 -3.49 -58.33
N GLN A 353 -44.84 -2.27 -57.91
CA GLN A 353 -44.32 -1.21 -58.79
C GLN A 353 -43.06 -0.52 -58.21
N GLY A 354 -42.52 0.44 -58.96
CA GLY A 354 -41.28 1.13 -58.61
C GLY A 354 -41.25 1.86 -57.25
N PRO A 355 -42.33 2.53 -56.81
CA PRO A 355 -42.37 3.17 -55.50
C PRO A 355 -42.31 2.17 -54.34
N GLU A 356 -43.08 1.07 -54.41
CA GLU A 356 -43.12 0.07 -53.34
C GLU A 356 -41.81 -0.72 -53.28
N VAL A 357 -41.21 -1.04 -54.44
CA VAL A 357 -39.89 -1.70 -54.50
C VAL A 357 -38.79 -0.83 -53.89
N ARG A 358 -38.86 0.50 -54.08
CA ARG A 358 -37.94 1.43 -53.41
C ARG A 358 -38.19 1.50 -51.91
N LEU A 359 -39.46 1.58 -51.46
CA LEU A 359 -39.77 1.58 -50.03
C LEU A 359 -39.29 0.30 -49.34
N LEU A 360 -39.55 -0.88 -49.94
CA LEU A 360 -39.05 -2.16 -49.45
C LEU A 360 -37.52 -2.16 -49.31
N TRP A 361 -36.80 -1.65 -50.32
CA TRP A 361 -35.34 -1.53 -50.28
C TRP A 361 -34.84 -0.58 -49.19
N ASP A 362 -35.44 0.61 -49.07
CA ASP A 362 -35.05 1.62 -48.08
C ASP A 362 -35.24 1.12 -46.64
N VAL A 363 -36.21 0.21 -46.43
CA VAL A 363 -36.45 -0.47 -45.14
C VAL A 363 -35.52 -1.69 -44.96
N CYS A 364 -35.19 -2.44 -46.02
CA CYS A 364 -34.17 -3.51 -45.97
C CYS A 364 -32.78 -3.00 -45.57
N GLN A 365 -32.47 -1.72 -45.81
CA GLN A 365 -31.21 -1.09 -45.40
C GLN A 365 -31.04 -0.88 -43.87
N ILE A 366 -32.03 -1.21 -43.03
CA ILE A 366 -31.89 -1.14 -41.57
C ILE A 366 -30.84 -2.16 -41.11
N PRO A 367 -29.69 -1.74 -40.53
CA PRO A 367 -28.65 -2.68 -40.10
C PRO A 367 -29.11 -3.55 -38.92
N ASP A 368 -28.74 -4.83 -38.92
CA ASP A 368 -28.93 -5.66 -37.74
C ASP A 368 -27.80 -5.44 -36.71
N PHE A 369 -27.92 -4.36 -35.95
CA PHE A 369 -27.04 -4.09 -34.81
C PHE A 369 -27.06 -5.21 -33.75
N ARG A 370 -28.09 -6.08 -33.75
CA ARG A 370 -28.36 -7.10 -32.73
C ARG A 370 -27.70 -8.44 -33.05
N LYS A 371 -27.38 -8.69 -34.33
CA LYS A 371 -26.81 -9.95 -34.87
C LYS A 371 -27.66 -11.18 -34.51
N VAL A 372 -28.96 -11.09 -34.76
CA VAL A 372 -29.93 -12.16 -34.58
C VAL A 372 -30.01 -13.08 -35.80
N ALA A 373 -30.88 -14.08 -35.77
CA ALA A 373 -31.16 -14.89 -36.96
C ALA A 373 -31.80 -14.02 -38.07
N PRO A 374 -31.42 -14.18 -39.35
CA PRO A 374 -31.94 -13.35 -40.45
C PRO A 374 -33.47 -13.31 -40.55
N ALA A 375 -34.17 -14.39 -40.21
CA ALA A 375 -35.63 -14.44 -40.17
C ALA A 375 -36.24 -13.53 -39.07
N GLU A 376 -35.56 -13.36 -37.93
CA GLU A 376 -36.02 -12.48 -36.86
C GLU A 376 -35.81 -11.00 -37.22
N HIS A 377 -34.69 -10.67 -37.88
CA HIS A 377 -34.47 -9.33 -38.45
C HIS A 377 -35.49 -9.02 -39.55
N ALA A 378 -35.68 -9.93 -40.51
CA ALA A 378 -36.71 -9.79 -41.54
C ALA A 378 -38.11 -9.61 -40.95
N SER A 379 -38.48 -10.30 -39.87
CA SER A 379 -39.78 -10.09 -39.20
C SER A 379 -39.96 -8.66 -38.66
N LEU A 380 -38.91 -8.07 -38.08
CA LEU A 380 -38.92 -6.67 -37.62
C LEU A 380 -39.01 -5.69 -38.80
N VAL A 381 -38.17 -5.89 -39.81
CA VAL A 381 -38.08 -5.04 -41.02
C VAL A 381 -39.38 -5.08 -41.82
N GLY A 382 -39.98 -6.26 -42.01
CA GLY A 382 -41.27 -6.43 -42.68
C GLY A 382 -42.41 -5.73 -41.95
N ARG A 383 -42.41 -5.73 -40.62
CA ARG A 383 -43.41 -4.99 -39.83
C ARG A 383 -43.25 -3.47 -39.94
N ILE A 384 -42.02 -2.97 -40.03
CA ILE A 384 -41.74 -1.55 -40.30
C ILE A 384 -42.22 -1.19 -41.72
N HIS A 385 -41.93 -2.04 -42.71
CA HIS A 385 -42.42 -1.87 -44.08
C HIS A 385 -43.95 -1.78 -44.14
N SER A 386 -44.69 -2.68 -43.45
CA SER A 386 -46.16 -2.61 -43.43
C SER A 386 -46.68 -1.29 -42.86
N PHE A 387 -46.11 -0.76 -41.77
CA PHE A 387 -46.53 0.54 -41.25
C PHE A 387 -46.30 1.68 -42.26
N LEU A 388 -45.13 1.71 -42.91
CA LEU A 388 -44.79 2.75 -43.89
C LEU A 388 -45.60 2.62 -45.19
N ALA A 389 -45.95 1.41 -45.61
CA ALA A 389 -46.74 1.15 -46.81
C ALA A 389 -48.24 1.40 -46.62
N GLU A 390 -48.78 1.16 -45.42
CA GLU A 390 -50.22 1.27 -45.12
C GLU A 390 -50.60 2.61 -44.48
N GLY A 391 -49.74 3.16 -43.60
CA GLY A 391 -49.99 4.38 -42.84
C GLY A 391 -48.99 5.51 -43.08
N GLY A 392 -47.96 5.31 -43.91
CA GLY A 392 -46.91 6.31 -44.22
C GLY A 392 -45.88 6.54 -43.10
N VAL A 393 -46.24 6.27 -41.84
CA VAL A 393 -45.39 6.47 -40.65
C VAL A 393 -45.46 5.26 -39.70
N ILE A 394 -44.39 5.06 -38.94
CA ILE A 394 -44.36 4.08 -37.83
C ILE A 394 -45.10 4.71 -36.63
N PRO A 395 -46.14 4.07 -36.06
CA PRO A 395 -46.93 4.68 -34.98
C PRO A 395 -46.10 5.01 -33.73
N SER A 396 -46.20 6.25 -33.23
CA SER A 396 -45.44 6.71 -32.05
C SER A 396 -45.65 5.84 -30.80
N THR A 397 -46.85 5.26 -30.63
CA THR A 397 -47.13 4.32 -29.53
C THR A 397 -46.30 3.04 -29.63
N TRP A 398 -46.05 2.52 -30.84
CA TRP A 398 -45.33 1.26 -31.06
C TRP A 398 -43.82 1.43 -30.86
N ILE A 399 -43.22 2.51 -31.37
CA ILE A 399 -41.80 2.82 -31.10
C ILE A 399 -41.59 3.16 -29.62
N GLY A 400 -42.48 3.93 -28.99
CA GLY A 400 -42.44 4.21 -27.54
C GLY A 400 -42.49 2.94 -26.68
N ASP A 401 -43.29 1.96 -27.07
CA ASP A 401 -43.33 0.65 -26.41
C ASP A 401 -42.07 -0.19 -26.59
N ARG A 402 -41.29 0.03 -27.66
CA ARG A 402 -39.99 -0.63 -27.86
C ARG A 402 -38.90 0.07 -27.06
N VAL A 403 -38.83 1.41 -27.14
CA VAL A 403 -37.85 2.23 -26.42
C VAL A 403 -37.99 2.05 -24.90
N ARG A 404 -39.21 2.14 -24.35
CA ARG A 404 -39.46 1.94 -22.89
C ARG A 404 -39.13 0.54 -22.36
N ARG A 405 -39.02 -0.48 -23.22
CA ARG A 405 -38.56 -1.83 -22.83
C ARG A 405 -37.04 -1.95 -22.82
N ILE A 406 -36.35 -1.10 -23.57
CA ILE A 406 -34.89 -1.08 -23.75
C ILE A 406 -34.23 -0.13 -22.74
N ASP A 407 -34.89 0.98 -22.39
CA ASP A 407 -34.44 1.96 -21.39
C ASP A 407 -34.47 1.40 -19.96
N LYS A 408 -33.47 0.58 -19.65
CA LYS A 408 -33.21 0.00 -18.33
C LYS A 408 -31.71 0.00 -18.09
N THR A 409 -31.26 0.69 -17.05
CA THR A 409 -29.84 0.82 -16.68
C THR A 409 -29.34 -0.29 -15.74
N GLU A 410 -30.25 -1.15 -15.23
CA GLU A 410 -29.93 -2.26 -14.34
C GLU A 410 -29.54 -3.55 -15.08
N GLY A 411 -28.38 -4.13 -14.79
CA GLY A 411 -27.99 -5.44 -15.32
C GLY A 411 -26.48 -5.66 -15.29
N ASP A 412 -26.06 -6.78 -15.88
CA ASP A 412 -24.66 -7.01 -16.19
C ASP A 412 -24.24 -6.30 -17.49
N ILE A 413 -22.94 -6.35 -17.77
CA ILE A 413 -22.31 -5.72 -18.95
C ILE A 413 -22.93 -6.26 -20.25
N ASP A 414 -23.32 -7.53 -20.30
CA ASP A 414 -23.84 -8.16 -21.51
C ASP A 414 -25.33 -7.83 -21.74
N ALA A 415 -26.15 -7.72 -20.69
CA ALA A 415 -27.51 -7.21 -20.77
C ALA A 415 -27.53 -5.74 -21.21
N LEU A 416 -26.64 -4.91 -20.67
CA LEU A 416 -26.47 -3.52 -21.07
C LEU A 416 -25.98 -3.39 -22.51
N SER A 417 -24.96 -4.18 -22.91
CA SER A 417 -24.46 -4.25 -24.29
C SER A 417 -25.53 -4.67 -25.29
N LYS A 418 -26.38 -5.66 -24.94
CA LYS A 418 -27.54 -6.07 -25.76
C LYS A 418 -28.58 -4.96 -25.89
N ARG A 419 -28.96 -4.28 -24.80
CA ARG A 419 -29.88 -3.12 -24.85
C ARG A 419 -29.31 -1.97 -25.69
N LEU A 420 -28.01 -1.71 -25.57
CA LEU A 420 -27.29 -0.70 -26.34
C LEU A 420 -27.22 -1.04 -27.84
N ALA A 421 -27.13 -2.32 -28.20
CA ALA A 421 -27.30 -2.77 -29.58
C ALA A 421 -28.74 -2.59 -30.08
N PHE A 422 -29.74 -2.84 -29.22
CA PHE A 422 -31.16 -2.74 -29.58
C PHE A 422 -31.62 -1.29 -29.75
N VAL A 423 -31.12 -0.33 -28.95
CA VAL A 423 -31.49 1.10 -29.11
C VAL A 423 -31.00 1.68 -30.43
N ARG A 424 -29.80 1.29 -30.92
CA ARG A 424 -29.24 1.79 -32.19
C ARG A 424 -30.13 1.54 -33.39
N THR A 425 -30.89 0.44 -33.43
CA THR A 425 -31.91 0.22 -34.47
C THR A 425 -32.96 1.33 -34.46
N TRP A 426 -33.40 1.78 -33.29
CA TRP A 426 -34.37 2.88 -33.14
C TRP A 426 -33.74 4.25 -33.39
N THR A 427 -32.50 4.49 -32.94
CA THR A 427 -31.74 5.72 -33.27
C THR A 427 -31.55 5.88 -34.79
N TYR A 428 -31.26 4.79 -35.49
CA TYR A 428 -31.15 4.76 -36.96
C TYR A 428 -32.50 5.03 -37.65
N ILE A 429 -33.58 4.40 -37.16
CA ILE A 429 -34.95 4.65 -37.64
C ILE A 429 -35.35 6.12 -37.45
N ALA A 430 -35.01 6.72 -36.30
CA ALA A 430 -35.32 8.13 -36.01
C ALA A 430 -34.57 9.13 -36.92
N GLN A 431 -33.43 8.75 -37.50
CA GLN A 431 -32.73 9.55 -38.52
C GLN A 431 -33.37 9.46 -39.92
N ARG A 432 -34.28 8.53 -40.17
CA ARG A 432 -34.93 8.36 -41.49
C ARG A 432 -36.08 9.37 -41.67
N LYS A 433 -35.86 10.34 -42.56
CA LYS A 433 -36.82 11.43 -42.85
C LYS A 433 -38.17 10.87 -43.30
N GLY A 434 -39.23 11.25 -42.59
CA GLY A 434 -40.62 10.91 -42.94
C GLY A 434 -41.10 9.53 -42.49
N TRP A 435 -40.31 8.79 -41.70
CA TRP A 435 -40.73 7.49 -41.14
C TRP A 435 -41.47 7.59 -39.80
N LEU A 436 -41.48 8.77 -39.16
CA LEU A 436 -42.08 9.04 -37.86
C LEU A 436 -42.87 10.35 -37.91
N GLU A 437 -43.91 10.43 -37.08
CA GLU A 437 -44.79 11.60 -36.92
C GLU A 437 -44.00 12.80 -36.37
N ASP A 438 -43.30 12.61 -35.24
CA ASP A 438 -42.36 13.56 -34.65
C ASP A 438 -40.95 12.95 -34.64
N ALA A 439 -40.24 13.12 -35.76
CA ALA A 439 -38.90 12.57 -35.91
C ALA A 439 -37.89 13.20 -34.93
N ASP A 440 -38.04 14.50 -34.59
CA ASP A 440 -37.08 15.20 -33.74
C ASP A 440 -37.22 14.81 -32.27
N HIS A 441 -38.45 14.65 -31.75
CA HIS A 441 -38.68 14.03 -30.44
C HIS A 441 -38.06 12.63 -30.34
N TRP A 442 -38.31 11.75 -31.32
CA TRP A 442 -37.78 10.39 -31.30
C TRP A 442 -36.26 10.32 -31.50
N ARG A 443 -35.65 11.27 -32.23
CA ARG A 443 -34.19 11.42 -32.34
C ARG A 443 -33.56 11.70 -30.98
N ASP A 444 -34.13 12.65 -30.24
CA ASP A 444 -33.57 13.07 -28.95
C ASP A 444 -33.85 12.03 -27.84
N GLU A 445 -35.04 11.40 -27.80
CA GLU A 445 -35.33 10.35 -26.82
C GLU A 445 -34.49 9.08 -27.07
N THR A 446 -34.38 8.59 -28.31
CA THR A 446 -33.54 7.41 -28.60
C THR A 446 -32.05 7.66 -28.34
N ARG A 447 -31.58 8.90 -28.57
CA ARG A 447 -30.24 9.35 -28.19
C ARG A 447 -30.05 9.40 -26.68
N ALA A 448 -31.03 9.93 -25.94
CA ALA A 448 -30.98 9.98 -24.48
C ALA A 448 -30.96 8.57 -23.86
N VAL A 449 -31.67 7.60 -24.45
CA VAL A 449 -31.58 6.17 -24.06
C VAL A 449 -30.23 5.56 -24.43
N GLU A 450 -29.65 5.84 -25.62
CA GLU A 450 -28.30 5.38 -25.96
C GLU A 450 -27.26 5.92 -24.95
N ASP A 451 -27.38 7.19 -24.54
CA ASP A 451 -26.48 7.79 -23.55
C ASP A 451 -26.69 7.21 -22.14
N ARG A 452 -27.94 7.07 -21.66
CA ARG A 452 -28.25 6.41 -20.36
C ARG A 452 -27.67 4.99 -20.28
N LEU A 453 -27.84 4.20 -21.33
CA LEU A 453 -27.27 2.84 -21.43
C LEU A 453 -25.74 2.85 -21.56
N SER A 454 -25.17 3.84 -22.25
CA SER A 454 -23.72 3.98 -22.42
C SER A 454 -23.00 4.29 -21.10
N ASP A 455 -23.60 5.13 -20.26
CA ASP A 455 -23.03 5.52 -18.97
C ASP A 455 -23.19 4.41 -17.94
N ALA A 456 -24.33 3.71 -17.92
CA ALA A 456 -24.50 2.49 -17.13
C ALA A 456 -23.49 1.40 -17.53
N LEU A 457 -23.26 1.21 -18.83
CA LEU A 457 -22.27 0.26 -19.34
C LEU A 457 -20.83 0.67 -18.96
N HIS A 458 -20.50 1.97 -19.01
CA HIS A 458 -19.22 2.47 -18.51
C HIS A 458 -19.06 2.20 -17.01
N ALA A 459 -20.08 2.50 -16.20
CA ALA A 459 -20.05 2.30 -14.76
C ALA A 459 -19.82 0.81 -14.40
N ALA A 460 -20.52 -0.11 -15.09
CA ALA A 460 -20.37 -1.55 -14.91
C ALA A 460 -18.99 -2.08 -15.34
N LEU A 461 -18.45 -1.60 -16.47
CA LEU A 461 -17.08 -1.92 -16.91
C LEU A 461 -16.05 -1.44 -15.88
N THR A 462 -16.14 -0.19 -15.45
CA THR A 462 -15.24 0.41 -14.45
C THR A 462 -15.34 -0.31 -13.10
N GLN A 463 -16.53 -0.66 -12.63
CA GLN A 463 -16.72 -1.42 -11.39
C GLN A 463 -16.13 -2.84 -11.45
N ARG A 464 -16.17 -3.49 -12.63
CA ARG A 464 -15.65 -4.86 -12.82
C ARG A 464 -14.14 -4.90 -13.05
N PHE A 465 -13.56 -3.92 -13.76
CA PHE A 465 -12.19 -3.99 -14.27
C PHE A 465 -11.23 -2.96 -13.69
N VAL A 466 -11.69 -2.10 -12.78
CA VAL A 466 -10.85 -1.09 -12.09
C VAL A 466 -11.06 -1.19 -10.57
N ASP A 467 -9.98 -1.41 -9.81
CA ASP A 467 -10.01 -1.12 -8.38
C ASP A 467 -9.83 0.38 -8.14
N ARG A 468 -10.93 1.03 -7.76
CA ARG A 468 -10.95 2.47 -7.48
C ARG A 468 -10.00 2.88 -6.35
N ARG A 469 -9.68 1.99 -5.37
CA ARG A 469 -8.71 2.30 -4.32
C ARG A 469 -7.30 2.43 -4.91
N THR A 470 -6.81 1.37 -5.54
CA THR A 470 -5.47 1.35 -6.16
C THR A 470 -5.33 2.44 -7.23
N SER A 471 -6.35 2.66 -8.08
CA SER A 471 -6.33 3.71 -9.10
C SER A 471 -6.13 5.12 -8.52
N VAL A 472 -6.90 5.51 -7.50
CA VAL A 472 -6.82 6.86 -6.92
C VAL A 472 -5.48 7.08 -6.19
N LEU A 473 -5.00 6.06 -5.45
CA LEU A 473 -3.68 6.08 -4.81
C LEU A 473 -2.55 6.25 -5.84
N MET A 474 -2.56 5.44 -6.90
CA MET A 474 -1.55 5.48 -7.95
C MET A 474 -1.56 6.79 -8.76
N ARG A 475 -2.73 7.43 -8.92
CA ARG A 475 -2.85 8.72 -9.60
C ARG A 475 -2.19 9.84 -8.81
N ARG A 476 -2.54 9.99 -7.53
CA ARG A 476 -1.95 11.03 -6.65
C ARG A 476 -0.45 10.84 -6.44
N LEU A 477 0.02 9.60 -6.25
CA LEU A 477 1.45 9.26 -6.21
C LEU A 477 2.23 9.73 -7.46
N LYS A 478 1.62 9.68 -8.66
CA LYS A 478 2.23 10.18 -9.90
C LYS A 478 2.14 11.69 -10.06
N GLN A 479 1.08 12.32 -9.56
CA GLN A 479 0.83 13.76 -9.70
C GLN A 479 1.76 14.63 -8.85
N LYS A 480 2.52 14.04 -7.91
CA LYS A 480 3.38 14.75 -6.93
C LYS A 480 2.64 15.76 -6.05
N GLU A 481 1.32 15.62 -5.94
CA GLU A 481 0.56 16.26 -4.88
C GLU A 481 1.02 15.67 -3.55
N GLY A 482 1.38 16.52 -2.59
CA GLY A 482 1.87 16.08 -1.29
C GLY A 482 0.78 15.37 -0.51
N LEU A 483 0.91 14.06 -0.33
CA LEU A 483 0.04 13.29 0.56
C LEU A 483 0.23 13.80 2.00
N VAL A 484 -0.84 14.38 2.57
CA VAL A 484 -0.84 14.83 3.96
C VAL A 484 -1.33 13.68 4.85
N ALA A 485 -0.54 13.34 5.86
CA ALA A 485 -0.95 12.44 6.93
C ALA A 485 -1.42 13.28 8.14
N GLU A 486 -2.70 13.14 8.46
CA GLU A 486 -3.29 13.71 9.67
C GLU A 486 -3.11 12.71 10.81
N VAL A 487 -2.34 13.10 11.83
CA VAL A 487 -2.14 12.32 13.06
C VAL A 487 -2.95 12.98 14.15
N ASN A 488 -3.92 12.27 14.72
CA ASN A 488 -4.73 12.81 15.81
C ASN A 488 -4.02 12.72 17.18
N GLU A 489 -4.61 13.31 18.21
CA GLU A 489 -4.04 13.34 19.57
C GLU A 489 -3.82 11.95 20.19
N LYS A 490 -4.51 10.91 19.69
CA LYS A 490 -4.35 9.52 20.12
C LYS A 490 -3.21 8.80 19.37
N GLY A 491 -2.51 9.49 18.47
CA GLY A 491 -1.48 8.93 17.60
C GLY A 491 -2.04 8.17 16.39
N GLU A 492 -3.34 8.21 16.13
CA GLU A 492 -3.94 7.50 14.99
C GLU A 492 -3.60 8.25 13.70
N VAL A 493 -2.92 7.57 12.79
CA VAL A 493 -2.48 8.12 11.50
C VAL A 493 -3.56 7.85 10.46
N THR A 494 -4.16 8.92 9.95
CA THR A 494 -5.03 8.86 8.79
C THR A 494 -4.37 9.54 7.59
N VAL A 495 -4.65 9.04 6.38
CA VAL A 495 -4.28 9.69 5.12
C VAL A 495 -5.58 9.90 4.36
N GLU A 496 -5.90 11.16 4.06
CA GLU A 496 -7.17 11.55 3.40
C GLU A 496 -8.42 10.93 4.10
N GLY A 497 -8.44 10.97 5.44
CA GLY A 497 -9.53 10.45 6.26
C GLY A 497 -9.62 8.92 6.40
N GLN A 498 -8.67 8.15 5.86
CA GLN A 498 -8.59 6.69 6.05
C GLN A 498 -7.49 6.32 7.05
N PHE A 499 -7.84 5.58 8.10
CA PHE A 499 -6.90 5.05 9.09
C PHE A 499 -5.91 4.06 8.46
N VAL A 500 -4.61 4.27 8.70
CA VAL A 500 -3.52 3.44 8.16
C VAL A 500 -2.77 2.70 9.27
N GLY A 501 -2.75 3.26 10.48
CA GLY A 501 -2.03 2.71 11.62
C GLY A 501 -1.90 3.72 12.76
N ARG A 502 -1.05 3.43 13.73
CA ARG A 502 -0.83 4.25 14.93
C ARG A 502 0.65 4.58 15.13
N LEU A 503 0.94 5.86 15.30
CA LEU A 503 2.23 6.40 15.72
C LEU A 503 2.27 6.40 17.26
N SER A 504 3.31 5.81 17.86
CA SER A 504 3.54 5.88 19.31
C SER A 504 5.00 6.24 19.58
N GLY A 505 5.23 7.39 20.22
CA GLY A 505 6.55 7.99 20.30
C GLY A 505 7.11 8.25 18.89
N PHE A 506 8.19 7.54 18.56
CA PHE A 506 8.87 7.61 17.25
C PHE A 506 8.76 6.30 16.45
N ARG A 507 7.73 5.49 16.70
CA ARG A 507 7.46 4.23 15.98
C ARG A 507 6.08 4.17 15.34
N PHE A 508 5.97 3.64 14.13
CA PHE A 508 4.72 3.54 13.38
C PHE A 508 4.25 2.09 13.22
N GLN A 509 3.10 1.75 13.81
CA GLN A 509 2.48 0.43 13.76
C GLN A 509 1.32 0.43 12.76
N LEU A 510 1.39 -0.40 11.71
CA LEU A 510 0.32 -0.55 10.72
C LEU A 510 -0.82 -1.45 11.22
N ASP A 511 -2.05 -1.14 10.80
CA ASP A 511 -3.18 -2.05 10.99
C ASP A 511 -3.05 -3.31 10.11
N GLN A 512 -3.52 -4.45 10.61
CA GLN A 512 -3.30 -5.77 10.02
C GLN A 512 -4.44 -6.21 9.07
N ASN A 513 -5.46 -5.37 8.86
CA ASN A 513 -6.66 -5.71 8.07
C ASN A 513 -6.56 -5.44 6.55
N ALA A 514 -5.38 -5.05 6.03
CA ALA A 514 -5.17 -4.76 4.60
C ALA A 514 -4.48 -5.93 3.86
N SER A 515 -4.77 -6.11 2.56
CA SER A 515 -4.10 -7.17 1.78
C SER A 515 -2.61 -6.87 1.57
N GLU A 516 -1.79 -7.92 1.42
CA GLU A 516 -0.32 -7.84 1.44
C GLU A 516 0.29 -6.89 0.38
N GLN A 517 -0.42 -6.65 -0.73
CA GLN A 517 0.00 -5.71 -1.79
C GLN A 517 -0.60 -4.30 -1.64
N GLU A 518 -1.82 -4.15 -1.12
CA GLU A 518 -2.36 -2.85 -0.71
C GLU A 518 -1.49 -2.27 0.42
N ALA A 519 -1.23 -3.06 1.46
CA ALA A 519 -0.46 -2.69 2.65
C ALA A 519 0.94 -2.19 2.30
N LYS A 520 1.63 -2.80 1.32
CA LYS A 520 2.95 -2.35 0.88
C LYS A 520 2.91 -0.98 0.19
N THR A 521 1.86 -0.71 -0.58
CA THR A 521 1.68 0.56 -1.31
C THR A 521 1.28 1.67 -0.33
N LEU A 522 0.30 1.39 0.54
CA LEU A 522 -0.14 2.28 1.62
C LEU A 522 1.00 2.62 2.60
N ARG A 523 1.82 1.63 3.01
CA ARG A 523 3.04 1.85 3.80
C ARG A 523 3.95 2.88 3.13
N SER A 524 4.26 2.74 1.83
CA SER A 524 5.14 3.70 1.14
C SER A 524 4.55 5.11 1.03
N ALA A 525 3.22 5.23 0.90
CA ALA A 525 2.52 6.51 0.88
C ALA A 525 2.51 7.21 2.25
N ALA A 526 2.19 6.46 3.32
CA ALA A 526 2.10 6.98 4.68
C ALA A 526 3.48 7.36 5.24
N LEU A 527 4.52 6.57 4.99
CA LEU A 527 5.89 6.89 5.45
C LEU A 527 6.40 8.22 4.88
N ALA A 528 6.20 8.45 3.58
CA ALA A 528 6.57 9.73 2.95
C ALA A 528 5.80 10.94 3.52
N ALA A 529 4.58 10.72 3.99
CA ALA A 529 3.72 11.74 4.61
C ALA A 529 4.03 12.00 6.10
N LEU A 530 4.71 11.05 6.79
CA LEU A 530 5.03 11.14 8.22
C LEU A 530 6.33 11.89 8.54
N GLN A 531 7.22 12.13 7.56
CA GLN A 531 8.50 12.82 7.81
C GLN A 531 8.37 14.18 8.53
N PRO A 532 7.40 15.07 8.20
CA PRO A 532 7.21 16.32 8.92
C PRO A 532 6.76 16.11 10.37
N GLN A 533 5.95 15.08 10.62
CA GLN A 533 5.45 14.73 11.96
C GLN A 533 6.57 14.20 12.85
N TYR A 534 7.48 13.36 12.32
CA TYR A 534 8.67 12.91 13.06
C TYR A 534 9.58 14.08 13.46
N ASN A 535 9.80 15.05 12.56
CA ASN A 535 10.55 16.26 12.88
C ASN A 535 9.86 17.07 14.00
N LEU A 536 8.57 17.36 13.87
CA LEU A 536 7.79 18.10 14.87
C LEU A 536 7.77 17.40 16.25
N ALA A 537 7.59 16.08 16.26
CA ALA A 537 7.68 15.28 17.48
C ALA A 537 9.08 15.32 18.11
N SER A 538 10.15 15.34 17.29
CA SER A 538 11.52 15.46 17.77
C SER A 538 11.79 16.82 18.42
N ASP A 539 11.20 17.89 17.91
CA ASP A 539 11.29 19.23 18.50
C ASP A 539 10.48 19.34 19.80
N ARG A 540 9.27 18.76 19.84
CA ARG A 540 8.47 18.71 21.08
C ARG A 540 9.20 17.91 22.17
N PHE A 541 9.77 16.76 21.83
CA PHE A 541 10.54 15.95 22.77
C PHE A 541 11.85 16.62 23.23
N TYR A 542 12.60 17.24 22.32
CA TYR A 542 13.85 17.91 22.68
C TYR A 542 13.64 19.07 23.66
N ASN A 543 12.52 19.78 23.54
CA ASN A 543 12.14 20.89 24.42
C ASN A 543 11.25 20.49 25.61
N ALA A 544 10.86 19.21 25.74
CA ALA A 544 10.03 18.72 26.84
C ALA A 544 10.72 18.95 28.21
N PRO A 545 9.99 19.31 29.29
CA PRO A 545 10.54 19.40 30.64
C PRO A 545 11.15 18.08 31.14
N ASP A 546 12.22 18.15 31.95
CA ASP A 546 12.88 16.97 32.57
C ASP A 546 11.96 16.14 33.51
N LYS A 547 10.72 16.60 33.75
CA LYS A 547 9.66 15.89 34.51
C LYS A 547 8.79 14.96 33.64
N GLU A 548 8.72 15.16 32.32
CA GLU A 548 7.93 14.31 31.42
C GLU A 548 8.67 13.03 31.00
N ILE A 549 9.97 12.97 31.31
CA ILE A 549 10.86 11.84 31.01
C ILE A 549 11.10 11.09 32.32
N ASP A 550 10.91 9.78 32.33
CA ASP A 550 11.27 8.92 33.46
C ASP A 550 11.78 7.55 33.00
N VAL A 551 12.35 6.79 33.94
CA VAL A 551 12.93 5.46 33.72
C VAL A 551 12.11 4.39 34.44
N THR A 552 11.73 3.33 33.73
CA THR A 552 10.98 2.20 34.33
C THR A 552 11.90 1.34 35.20
N GLU A 553 11.33 0.54 36.10
CA GLU A 553 12.13 -0.37 36.95
C GLU A 553 12.85 -1.47 36.15
N GLN A 554 12.50 -1.68 34.86
CA GLN A 554 13.20 -2.53 33.89
C GLN A 554 14.11 -1.75 32.91
N GLY A 555 14.45 -0.49 33.21
CA GLY A 555 15.39 0.33 32.42
C GLY A 555 14.86 0.87 31.09
N GLY A 556 13.55 0.80 30.84
CA GLY A 556 12.91 1.48 29.71
C GLY A 556 12.88 3.01 29.92
N LEU A 557 12.98 3.79 28.84
CA LEU A 557 12.93 5.25 28.87
C LEU A 557 11.60 5.73 28.28
N MET A 558 10.83 6.44 29.10
CA MET A 558 9.47 6.88 28.78
C MET A 558 9.42 8.40 28.56
N TRP A 559 8.51 8.85 27.69
CA TRP A 559 8.06 10.23 27.58
C TRP A 559 6.54 10.26 27.68
N GLY A 560 6.01 10.67 28.84
CA GLY A 560 4.63 10.38 29.20
C GLY A 560 4.34 8.88 29.10
N GLU A 561 3.33 8.51 28.31
CA GLU A 561 2.94 7.11 28.06
C GLU A 561 3.80 6.39 27.00
N HIS A 562 4.64 7.12 26.24
CA HIS A 562 5.35 6.55 25.09
C HIS A 562 6.76 6.07 25.44
N ALA A 563 7.10 4.82 25.07
CA ALA A 563 8.46 4.32 25.18
C ALA A 563 9.35 4.89 24.04
N VAL A 564 10.34 5.71 24.40
CA VAL A 564 11.25 6.41 23.47
C VAL A 564 12.66 5.80 23.42
N GLY A 565 12.97 4.85 24.29
CA GLY A 565 14.22 4.09 24.28
C GLY A 565 14.34 3.12 25.44
N LYS A 566 15.56 2.63 25.65
CA LYS A 566 15.97 1.85 26.83
C LYS A 566 17.42 2.16 27.19
N LEU A 567 17.75 1.91 28.46
CA LEU A 567 19.13 1.88 28.92
C LEU A 567 19.81 0.57 28.51
N THR A 568 21.11 0.65 28.26
CA THR A 568 21.99 -0.49 27.96
C THR A 568 23.30 -0.36 28.74
N LYS A 569 24.04 -1.48 28.89
CA LYS A 569 25.27 -1.49 29.68
C LYS A 569 26.33 -0.55 29.08
N GLY A 570 26.79 0.42 29.87
CA GLY A 570 27.82 1.37 29.49
C GLY A 570 29.21 1.01 30.01
N ALA A 571 30.08 2.03 30.14
CA ALA A 571 31.48 1.86 30.53
C ALA A 571 31.66 1.59 32.04
N ASP A 572 30.79 2.19 32.87
CA ASP A 572 30.72 1.98 34.31
C ASP A 572 29.24 1.97 34.77
N ALA A 573 28.99 1.70 36.06
CA ALA A 573 27.63 1.55 36.60
C ALA A 573 26.83 2.85 36.71
N LEU A 574 27.47 4.02 36.72
CA LEU A 574 26.81 5.33 36.73
C LEU A 574 26.68 5.93 35.31
N SER A 575 27.46 5.43 34.34
CA SER A 575 27.48 5.90 32.94
C SER A 575 26.95 4.84 31.96
N PRO A 576 25.64 4.46 32.00
CA PRO A 576 25.04 3.54 31.05
C PRO A 576 24.91 4.14 29.65
N GLN A 577 24.65 3.30 28.65
CA GLN A 577 24.34 3.74 27.28
C GLN A 577 22.82 3.78 27.03
N ILE A 578 22.43 4.41 25.91
CA ILE A 578 21.04 4.61 25.51
C ILE A 578 20.84 4.06 24.09
N GLU A 579 19.87 3.17 23.94
CA GLU A 579 19.35 2.70 22.66
C GLU A 579 17.97 3.33 22.45
N VAL A 580 17.76 4.06 21.34
CA VAL A 580 16.52 4.81 21.08
C VAL A 580 15.51 3.99 20.29
N PHE A 581 14.23 4.24 20.54
CA PHE A 581 13.11 3.59 19.85
C PHE A 581 12.55 4.52 18.77
N VAL A 582 13.33 4.68 17.72
CA VAL A 582 13.03 5.46 16.51
C VAL A 582 13.11 4.50 15.33
N ASP A 583 12.10 4.51 14.44
CA ASP A 583 12.12 3.69 13.23
C ASP A 583 13.07 4.30 12.17
N ASP A 584 13.70 3.46 11.33
CA ASP A 584 14.73 3.89 10.35
C ASP A 584 14.21 5.01 9.42
N GLU A 585 12.93 4.95 9.05
CA GLU A 585 12.29 5.93 8.17
C GLU A 585 12.12 7.33 8.79
N ALA A 586 12.21 7.49 10.11
CA ALA A 586 12.19 8.82 10.74
C ALA A 586 13.47 9.63 10.46
N GLY A 587 14.56 8.96 10.07
CA GLY A 587 15.84 9.55 9.70
C GLY A 587 16.85 9.66 10.85
N ALA A 588 18.13 9.56 10.50
CA ALA A 588 19.24 9.54 11.47
C ALA A 588 19.28 10.79 12.36
N ASP A 589 18.98 11.98 11.81
CA ASP A 589 18.98 13.25 12.54
C ASP A 589 17.98 13.25 13.71
N VAL A 590 16.81 12.65 13.52
CA VAL A 590 15.78 12.47 14.58
C VAL A 590 16.29 11.50 15.64
N ALA A 591 16.89 10.38 15.24
CA ALA A 591 17.44 9.39 16.16
C ALA A 591 18.58 9.95 17.03
N GLU A 592 19.51 10.71 16.44
CA GLU A 592 20.59 11.38 17.20
C GLU A 592 20.04 12.46 18.15
N LYS A 593 19.07 13.26 17.70
CA LYS A 593 18.43 14.31 18.50
C LYS A 593 17.69 13.75 19.73
N VAL A 594 16.94 12.66 19.56
CA VAL A 594 16.29 11.92 20.65
C VAL A 594 17.33 11.33 21.60
N LYS A 595 18.36 10.66 21.08
CA LYS A 595 19.43 10.04 21.87
C LYS A 595 20.18 11.07 22.71
N ARG A 596 20.52 12.22 22.12
CA ARG A 596 21.17 13.34 22.80
C ARG A 596 20.29 13.93 23.91
N ARG A 597 18.98 14.08 23.70
CA ARG A 597 18.06 14.61 24.72
C ARG A 597 17.96 13.67 25.92
N LEU A 598 17.85 12.37 25.68
CA LEU A 598 17.81 11.34 26.73
C LEU A 598 19.14 11.27 27.50
N GLY A 599 20.29 11.40 26.82
CA GLY A 599 21.61 11.50 27.48
C GLY A 599 21.67 12.67 28.45
N HIS A 600 21.40 13.89 27.98
CA HIS A 600 21.42 15.09 28.83
C HIS A 600 20.42 15.03 30.01
N TRP A 601 19.29 14.33 29.86
CA TRP A 601 18.36 14.08 30.98
C TRP A 601 18.98 13.11 31.99
N LEU A 602 19.50 11.97 31.50
CA LEU A 602 20.04 10.90 32.33
C LEU A 602 21.28 11.34 33.10
N ASP A 603 22.21 12.03 32.45
CA ASP A 603 23.44 12.56 33.06
C ASP A 603 23.11 13.48 34.24
N ARG A 604 22.13 14.38 34.06
CA ARG A 604 21.60 15.26 35.13
C ARG A 604 20.92 14.45 36.24
N ARG A 605 20.12 13.44 35.88
CA ARG A 605 19.37 12.60 36.82
C ARG A 605 20.30 11.76 37.70
N VAL A 606 21.35 11.18 37.11
CA VAL A 606 22.42 10.47 37.83
C VAL A 606 23.20 11.47 38.70
N ALA A 607 23.66 12.59 38.13
CA ALA A 607 24.40 13.62 38.88
C ALA A 607 23.62 14.13 40.11
N ALA A 608 22.32 14.42 39.97
CA ALA A 608 21.49 14.91 41.07
C ALA A 608 21.13 13.84 42.13
N LEU A 609 21.03 12.56 41.76
CA LEU A 609 20.69 11.48 42.69
C LEU A 609 21.91 10.81 43.34
N PHE A 610 23.08 10.89 42.71
CA PHE A 610 24.35 10.31 43.18
C PHE A 610 25.43 11.35 43.48
N GLU A 611 25.09 12.63 43.63
CA GLU A 611 26.01 13.73 43.99
C GLU A 611 27.00 13.37 45.11
N PRO A 612 26.60 12.77 46.26
CA PRO A 612 27.53 12.42 47.32
C PRO A 612 28.54 11.34 46.93
N LEU A 613 28.20 10.48 45.96
CA LEU A 613 29.06 9.40 45.48
C LEU A 613 30.04 9.90 44.42
N ILE A 614 29.59 10.82 43.57
CA ILE A 614 30.39 11.49 42.55
C ILE A 614 31.41 12.43 43.22
N ALA A 615 30.99 13.24 44.19
CA ALA A 615 31.88 14.06 45.01
C ALA A 615 32.93 13.22 45.78
N LEU A 616 32.56 12.03 46.27
CA LEU A 616 33.47 11.08 46.91
C LEU A 616 34.46 10.44 45.93
N ARG A 617 34.04 10.19 44.69
CA ARG A 617 34.89 9.63 43.62
C ARG A 617 35.94 10.63 43.14
N ASP A 618 35.55 11.89 43.02
CA ASP A 618 36.29 12.94 42.31
C ASP A 618 37.13 13.83 43.25
N ASP A 619 37.13 13.57 44.57
CA ASP A 619 37.97 14.28 45.55
C ASP A 619 39.45 13.81 45.50
N GLU A 620 40.31 14.65 44.95
CA GLU A 620 41.76 14.42 44.89
C GLU A 620 42.46 14.40 46.26
N ALA A 621 41.87 14.99 47.31
CA ALA A 621 42.43 14.96 48.66
C ALA A 621 42.39 13.56 49.31
N LEU A 622 41.55 12.65 48.79
CA LEU A 622 41.51 11.26 49.22
C LEU A 622 42.71 10.49 48.65
N THR A 623 43.59 10.07 49.56
CA THR A 623 44.84 9.36 49.28
C THR A 623 44.95 8.06 50.10
N GLY A 624 45.88 7.18 49.72
CA GLY A 624 46.15 5.93 50.44
C GLY A 624 44.90 5.05 50.67
N LEU A 625 44.77 4.52 51.89
CA LEU A 625 43.61 3.69 52.29
C LEU A 625 42.27 4.44 52.21
N ALA A 626 42.25 5.76 52.37
CA ALA A 626 41.02 6.55 52.25
C ALA A 626 40.48 6.49 50.81
N LYS A 627 41.37 6.59 49.81
CA LYS A 627 41.01 6.46 48.38
C LYS A 627 40.55 5.03 48.04
N GLY A 628 41.16 4.01 48.66
CA GLY A 628 40.74 2.61 48.50
C GLY A 628 39.31 2.35 49.01
N VAL A 629 38.98 2.84 50.21
CA VAL A 629 37.63 2.73 50.78
C VAL A 629 36.62 3.59 50.02
N ALA A 630 37.02 4.76 49.50
CA ALA A 630 36.19 5.57 48.62
C ALA A 630 35.87 4.86 47.29
N TYR A 631 36.88 4.26 46.65
CA TYR A 631 36.69 3.47 45.42
C TYR A 631 35.73 2.29 45.64
N GLN A 632 35.90 1.53 46.74
CA GLN A 632 34.98 0.45 47.12
C GLN A 632 33.56 0.94 47.45
N MET A 633 33.41 2.17 47.96
CA MET A 633 32.10 2.80 48.16
C MET A 633 31.40 3.14 46.84
N VAL A 634 32.17 3.59 45.84
CA VAL A 634 31.70 3.88 44.47
C VAL A 634 31.27 2.58 43.76
N GLU A 635 32.08 1.52 43.81
CA GLU A 635 31.68 0.19 43.30
C GLU A 635 30.46 -0.38 44.05
N GLY A 636 30.37 -0.15 45.36
CA GLY A 636 29.20 -0.47 46.19
C GLY A 636 28.00 0.47 45.99
N MET A 637 28.06 1.43 45.07
CA MET A 637 27.00 2.42 44.78
C MET A 637 26.44 3.12 46.05
N GLY A 638 27.34 3.43 47.00
CA GLY A 638 27.01 4.07 48.27
C GLY A 638 26.63 3.13 49.42
N VAL A 639 26.72 1.80 49.23
CA VAL A 639 26.41 0.77 50.23
C VAL A 639 27.49 -0.32 50.23
N LEU A 640 28.31 -0.34 51.28
CA LEU A 640 29.48 -1.21 51.40
C LEU A 640 29.42 -2.06 52.69
N PRO A 641 29.11 -3.36 52.62
CA PRO A 641 29.09 -4.23 53.80
C PRO A 641 30.43 -4.21 54.55
N ARG A 642 30.41 -4.06 55.88
CA ARG A 642 31.63 -3.84 56.67
C ARG A 642 32.57 -5.04 56.71
N GLY A 643 32.05 -6.26 56.51
CA GLY A 643 32.80 -7.52 56.66
C GLY A 643 34.09 -7.59 55.82
N PRO A 644 34.02 -7.46 54.47
CA PRO A 644 35.19 -7.45 53.60
C PRO A 644 36.23 -6.37 53.93
N VAL A 645 35.78 -5.18 54.34
CA VAL A 645 36.63 -3.98 54.54
C VAL A 645 37.00 -3.72 56.01
N ALA A 646 36.73 -4.69 56.89
CA ALA A 646 36.86 -4.49 58.34
C ALA A 646 38.30 -4.19 58.81
N GLN A 647 39.30 -4.70 58.09
CA GLN A 647 40.72 -4.41 58.38
C GLN A 647 41.13 -3.01 57.89
N ASP A 648 40.75 -2.63 56.68
CA ASP A 648 41.03 -1.30 56.11
C ASP A 648 40.39 -0.21 56.96
N VAL A 649 39.09 -0.35 57.26
CA VAL A 649 38.32 0.57 58.10
C VAL A 649 38.89 0.68 59.52
N LYS A 650 39.49 -0.38 60.06
CA LYS A 650 40.21 -0.34 61.35
C LYS A 650 41.53 0.42 61.25
N SER A 651 42.24 0.26 60.14
CA SER A 651 43.55 0.88 59.87
C SER A 651 43.50 2.34 59.42
N LEU A 652 42.33 2.85 58.99
CA LEU A 652 42.14 4.28 58.75
C LEU A 652 42.44 5.11 60.01
N ASP A 653 43.20 6.18 59.85
CA ASP A 653 43.43 7.19 60.89
C ASP A 653 42.19 8.08 61.12
N GLN A 654 42.33 9.10 61.97
CA GLN A 654 41.22 9.99 62.34
C GLN A 654 40.85 10.97 61.21
N ASP A 655 41.81 11.42 60.41
CA ASP A 655 41.63 12.46 59.41
C ASP A 655 41.05 11.89 58.10
N ALA A 656 41.50 10.70 57.68
CA ALA A 656 40.86 9.91 56.64
C ALA A 656 39.40 9.60 56.98
N ARG A 657 39.11 9.25 58.25
CA ARG A 657 37.73 9.08 58.73
C ARG A 657 36.96 10.40 58.84
N ALA A 658 37.61 11.55 58.95
CA ALA A 658 36.95 12.86 58.91
C ALA A 658 36.58 13.23 57.47
N LEU A 659 37.49 13.06 56.50
CA LEU A 659 37.25 13.27 55.08
C LEU A 659 36.10 12.39 54.55
N LEU A 660 36.10 11.08 54.86
CA LEU A 660 35.00 10.19 54.45
C LEU A 660 33.64 10.60 55.08
N ARG A 661 33.62 11.11 56.32
CA ARG A 661 32.39 11.65 56.94
C ARG A 661 31.95 12.99 56.33
N LYS A 662 32.87 13.81 55.83
CA LYS A 662 32.57 15.06 55.10
C LYS A 662 31.77 14.75 53.83
N HIS A 663 32.13 13.67 53.12
CA HIS A 663 31.35 13.06 52.03
C HIS A 663 30.14 12.23 52.49
N GLY A 664 29.62 12.47 53.69
CA GLY A 664 28.40 11.84 54.20
C GLY A 664 28.49 10.35 54.55
N VAL A 665 29.66 9.70 54.43
CA VAL A 665 29.81 8.26 54.75
C VAL A 665 29.62 8.02 56.24
N ARG A 666 28.68 7.15 56.58
CA ARG A 666 28.44 6.66 57.95
C ARG A 666 29.12 5.30 58.14
N PHE A 667 29.78 5.15 59.27
CA PHE A 667 30.55 3.95 59.65
C PHE A 667 29.73 3.05 60.60
N GLY A 668 28.68 2.42 60.07
CA GLY A 668 27.84 1.49 60.83
C GLY A 668 28.60 0.25 61.29
N GLN A 669 28.03 -0.47 62.27
CA GLN A 669 28.54 -1.74 62.79
C GLN A 669 28.51 -2.86 61.73
N PHE A 670 27.52 -2.86 60.84
CA PHE A 670 27.36 -3.91 59.83
C PHE A 670 27.70 -3.46 58.40
N THR A 671 27.60 -2.17 58.11
CA THR A 671 27.62 -1.55 56.78
C THR A 671 28.20 -0.14 56.84
N LEU A 672 29.04 0.23 55.88
CA LEU A 672 29.37 1.62 55.60
C LEU A 672 28.44 2.13 54.49
N PHE A 673 27.82 3.30 54.66
CA PHE A 673 26.80 3.78 53.71
C PHE A 673 26.68 5.30 53.67
N GLN A 674 26.14 5.84 52.58
CA GLN A 674 25.74 7.25 52.46
C GLN A 674 24.20 7.37 52.63
N PRO A 675 23.69 7.98 53.72
CA PRO A 675 22.25 8.02 54.02
C PRO A 675 21.37 8.66 52.93
N LEU A 676 21.89 9.63 52.19
CA LEU A 676 21.16 10.28 51.10
C LEU A 676 20.81 9.31 49.97
N LEU A 677 21.63 8.28 49.75
CA LEU A 677 21.44 7.25 48.72
C LEU A 677 20.53 6.11 49.18
N LEU A 678 20.04 6.13 50.42
CA LEU A 678 18.97 5.23 50.89
C LEU A 678 17.56 5.81 50.64
N LYS A 679 17.45 7.05 50.15
CA LYS A 679 16.16 7.65 49.75
C LYS A 679 15.53 6.87 48.58
N PRO A 680 14.19 6.88 48.40
CA PRO A 680 13.52 6.07 47.38
C PRO A 680 14.00 6.31 45.94
N ALA A 681 14.20 7.56 45.52
CA ALA A 681 14.59 7.87 44.14
C ALA A 681 16.02 7.42 43.78
N PRO A 682 17.08 7.69 44.59
CA PRO A 682 18.38 7.07 44.39
C PRO A 682 18.34 5.54 44.45
N THR A 683 17.56 4.94 45.35
CA THR A 683 17.44 3.47 45.47
C THR A 683 16.84 2.82 44.22
N ARG A 684 15.76 3.38 43.66
CA ARG A 684 15.17 2.90 42.38
C ARG A 684 16.18 2.95 41.25
N LEU A 685 16.83 4.10 41.03
CA LEU A 685 17.80 4.25 39.96
C LEU A 685 19.04 3.36 40.20
N ARG A 686 19.49 3.17 41.45
CA ARG A 686 20.59 2.25 41.79
C ARG A 686 20.27 0.82 41.38
N LEU A 687 19.05 0.32 41.63
CA LEU A 687 18.68 -1.05 41.24
C LEU A 687 18.69 -1.24 39.72
N VAL A 688 18.15 -0.27 38.96
CA VAL A 688 18.21 -0.29 37.48
C VAL A 688 19.66 -0.28 36.97
N LEU A 689 20.47 0.66 37.44
CA LEU A 689 21.88 0.82 37.05
C LEU A 689 22.74 -0.40 37.43
N TRP A 690 22.55 -0.93 38.63
CA TRP A 690 23.25 -2.14 39.10
C TRP A 690 22.86 -3.38 38.28
N SER A 691 21.59 -3.53 37.92
CA SER A 691 21.10 -4.66 37.11
C SER A 691 21.67 -4.60 35.69
N LEU A 692 21.71 -3.41 35.08
CA LEU A 692 22.40 -3.15 33.80
C LEU A 692 23.90 -3.46 33.87
N ALA A 693 24.58 -3.03 34.95
CA ALA A 693 26.01 -3.27 35.12
C ALA A 693 26.34 -4.75 35.29
N ASN A 694 25.49 -5.53 35.97
CA ASN A 694 25.66 -6.97 36.16
C ASN A 694 25.16 -7.80 34.97
N GLY A 695 24.29 -7.25 34.12
CA GLY A 695 23.69 -7.95 32.98
C GLY A 695 22.63 -8.96 33.41
N LEU A 696 21.73 -8.55 34.30
CA LEU A 696 20.54 -9.34 34.65
C LEU A 696 19.48 -9.25 33.54
N ASP A 697 18.79 -10.35 33.24
CA ASP A 697 17.69 -10.37 32.26
C ASP A 697 16.38 -9.77 32.80
N GLU A 698 16.21 -9.79 34.13
CA GLU A 698 15.06 -9.26 34.86
C GLU A 698 15.57 -8.42 36.04
N PHE A 699 15.11 -7.17 36.15
CA PHE A 699 15.61 -6.24 37.18
C PHE A 699 14.70 -6.34 38.42
N PRO A 700 15.25 -6.55 39.63
CA PRO A 700 14.43 -6.72 40.83
C PRO A 700 13.92 -5.38 41.36
N GLU A 701 12.62 -5.32 41.63
CA GLU A 701 11.87 -4.11 42.02
C GLU A 701 12.37 -3.47 43.33
N ALA A 702 12.14 -2.17 43.46
CA ALA A 702 12.46 -1.43 44.68
C ALA A 702 11.42 -1.70 45.79
N PRO A 703 11.83 -2.07 47.02
CA PRO A 703 10.88 -2.27 48.12
C PRO A 703 10.03 -1.02 48.41
N PRO A 704 8.75 -1.16 48.78
CA PRO A 704 7.84 -0.03 48.95
C PRO A 704 8.39 1.06 49.91
N PRO A 705 8.31 2.34 49.53
CA PRO A 705 8.91 3.42 50.29
C PRO A 705 8.26 3.57 51.68
N GLY A 706 9.08 3.93 52.67
CA GLY A 706 8.64 4.13 54.06
C GLY A 706 8.73 2.88 54.94
N LEU A 707 8.65 1.68 54.36
CA LEU A 707 8.84 0.43 55.12
C LEU A 707 10.24 0.38 55.77
N VAL A 708 10.27 -0.16 56.99
CA VAL A 708 11.52 -0.35 57.77
C VAL A 708 11.99 -1.80 57.70
N THR A 709 11.05 -2.76 57.68
CA THR A 709 11.34 -4.16 57.41
C THR A 709 10.42 -4.70 56.33
N VAL A 710 10.94 -5.61 55.52
CA VAL A 710 10.21 -6.31 54.46
C VAL A 710 10.47 -7.83 54.58
N PRO A 711 9.55 -8.70 54.11
CA PRO A 711 9.83 -10.12 53.98
C PRO A 711 11.05 -10.38 53.08
N ALA A 712 11.76 -11.49 53.29
CA ALA A 712 12.80 -11.92 52.38
C ALA A 712 12.18 -12.39 51.05
N VAL A 713 12.49 -11.68 49.96
CA VAL A 713 12.20 -12.11 48.59
C VAL A 713 12.97 -13.40 48.30
N LYS A 714 12.23 -14.45 47.93
CA LYS A 714 12.76 -15.76 47.57
C LYS A 714 13.55 -15.65 46.25
N ASP A 715 14.66 -16.40 46.15
CA ASP A 715 15.50 -16.49 44.95
C ASP A 715 16.10 -15.14 44.47
N ALA A 716 16.08 -14.09 45.30
CA ALA A 716 16.57 -12.75 44.97
C ALA A 716 18.09 -12.74 44.61
N PRO A 717 18.52 -11.99 43.57
CA PRO A 717 19.91 -12.00 43.09
C PRO A 717 20.93 -11.57 44.16
N GLN A 718 22.13 -12.16 44.11
CA GLN A 718 23.19 -11.90 45.10
C GLN A 718 23.60 -10.41 45.07
N GLY A 719 23.33 -9.71 46.17
CA GLY A 719 23.60 -8.28 46.33
C GLY A 719 22.34 -7.41 46.35
N TYR A 720 21.19 -7.92 45.91
CA TYR A 720 19.91 -7.19 45.81
C TYR A 720 19.61 -6.35 47.05
N TYR A 721 19.57 -6.97 48.24
CA TYR A 721 19.21 -6.27 49.47
C TYR A 721 20.07 -5.03 49.74
N GLY A 722 21.40 -5.12 49.54
CA GLY A 722 22.30 -3.98 49.71
C GLY A 722 21.97 -2.84 48.74
N MET A 723 21.71 -3.17 47.48
CA MET A 723 21.34 -2.18 46.45
C MET A 723 19.91 -1.62 46.65
N ALA A 724 19.02 -2.41 47.26
CA ALA A 724 17.71 -1.95 47.72
C ALA A 724 17.77 -1.07 48.99
N GLY A 725 18.93 -0.98 49.66
CA GLY A 725 19.09 -0.22 50.91
C GLY A 725 18.73 -0.98 52.19
N TYR A 726 18.69 -2.31 52.14
CA TYR A 726 18.33 -3.22 53.23
C TYR A 726 19.43 -4.24 53.56
N ARG A 727 19.34 -4.84 54.73
CA ARG A 727 20.17 -5.96 55.19
C ARG A 727 19.27 -7.17 55.45
N LEU A 728 19.52 -8.28 54.76
CA LEU A 728 18.86 -9.56 55.03
C LEU A 728 19.27 -10.08 56.42
N ALA A 729 18.27 -10.47 57.22
CA ALA A 729 18.40 -10.95 58.58
C ALA A 729 17.32 -12.02 58.85
N GLY A 730 17.63 -13.27 58.48
CA GLY A 730 16.68 -14.37 58.56
C GLY A 730 15.61 -14.27 57.47
N GLU A 731 14.34 -14.46 57.85
CA GLU A 731 13.18 -14.43 56.95
C GLU A 731 12.72 -13.02 56.55
N ARG A 732 13.40 -11.98 57.05
CA ARG A 732 13.10 -10.57 56.78
C ARG A 732 14.39 -9.81 56.42
N ALA A 733 14.21 -8.67 55.79
CA ALA A 733 15.25 -7.68 55.56
C ALA A 733 14.89 -6.36 56.25
N ILE A 734 15.88 -5.70 56.86
CA ILE A 734 15.73 -4.44 57.62
C ILE A 734 16.53 -3.31 56.96
N ARG A 735 15.97 -2.11 56.88
CA ARG A 735 16.60 -0.95 56.22
C ARG A 735 17.91 -0.56 56.90
N ILE A 736 18.93 -0.22 56.11
CA ILE A 736 20.32 -0.11 56.59
C ILE A 736 20.49 0.97 57.67
N ASP A 737 19.85 2.12 57.54
CA ASP A 737 19.87 3.17 58.56
C ASP A 737 19.23 2.74 59.90
N MET A 738 18.24 1.84 59.87
CA MET A 738 17.53 1.38 61.06
C MET A 738 18.22 0.20 61.75
N VAL A 739 18.84 -0.73 61.01
CA VAL A 739 19.64 -1.81 61.62
C VAL A 739 20.92 -1.29 62.27
N GLU A 740 21.50 -0.21 61.76
CA GLU A 740 22.66 0.42 62.38
C GLU A 740 22.27 1.24 63.62
N ARG A 741 21.11 1.92 63.61
CA ARG A 741 20.53 2.52 64.83
C ARG A 741 20.25 1.46 65.91
N LEU A 742 19.69 0.31 65.51
CA LEU A 742 19.48 -0.83 66.40
C LEU A 742 20.82 -1.36 66.95
N ALA A 743 21.86 -1.45 66.12
CA ALA A 743 23.19 -1.86 66.56
C ALA A 743 23.80 -0.90 67.61
N ASP A 744 23.66 0.41 67.43
CA ASP A 744 24.07 1.41 68.42
C ASP A 744 23.25 1.28 69.72
N MET A 745 21.93 1.03 69.66
CA MET A 745 21.10 0.83 70.85
C MET A 745 21.40 -0.47 71.63
N ILE A 746 21.90 -1.51 70.94
CA ILE A 746 22.34 -2.78 71.55
C ILE A 746 23.75 -2.66 72.15
N ARG A 747 24.57 -1.72 71.65
CA ARG A 747 25.97 -1.54 72.07
C ARG A 747 26.15 -1.28 73.57
N ASP A 748 25.18 -0.61 74.17
CA ASP A 748 25.16 -0.26 75.60
C ASP A 748 24.38 -1.30 76.45
N LYS A 749 24.12 -2.50 75.91
CA LYS A 749 23.50 -3.65 76.61
C LYS A 749 24.53 -4.74 76.89
N ASP A 750 24.31 -5.53 77.94
CA ASP A 750 25.12 -6.73 78.17
C ASP A 750 24.73 -7.85 77.19
N THR A 751 25.33 -7.79 76.01
CA THR A 751 25.20 -8.82 74.97
C THR A 751 25.81 -10.18 75.35
N ARG A 752 26.49 -10.32 76.50
CA ARG A 752 27.04 -11.59 76.99
C ARG A 752 26.20 -12.21 78.09
N GLY A 753 25.75 -11.42 79.07
CA GLY A 753 24.82 -11.85 80.12
C GLY A 753 23.37 -12.03 79.62
N GLY A 754 22.98 -11.25 78.60
CA GLY A 754 21.65 -11.27 78.00
C GLY A 754 20.89 -9.96 78.24
N PHE A 755 20.05 -9.58 77.27
CA PHE A 755 19.17 -8.40 77.41
C PHE A 755 17.79 -8.64 76.79
N GLU A 756 16.77 -7.97 77.30
CA GLU A 756 15.41 -7.98 76.73
C GLU A 756 15.24 -6.85 75.71
N ALA A 757 14.36 -7.05 74.72
CA ALA A 757 13.94 -5.99 73.82
C ALA A 757 13.12 -4.92 74.57
N ASN A 758 13.41 -3.64 74.35
CA ASN A 758 12.61 -2.54 74.89
C ASN A 758 11.63 -1.97 73.84
N ALA A 759 10.69 -1.13 74.28
CA ALA A 759 9.69 -0.51 73.42
C ALA A 759 10.32 0.26 72.25
N ASP A 760 11.46 0.92 72.44
CA ASP A 760 12.16 1.67 71.38
C ASP A 760 12.72 0.75 70.29
N MET A 761 13.25 -0.43 70.64
CA MET A 761 13.79 -1.40 69.68
C MET A 761 12.69 -2.00 68.79
N LEU A 762 11.51 -2.27 69.36
CA LEU A 762 10.32 -2.66 68.59
C LEU A 762 9.82 -1.47 67.76
N SER A 763 9.80 -0.28 68.38
CA SER A 763 9.65 1.06 67.79
C SER A 763 10.33 1.21 66.42
N ILE A 764 11.67 1.18 66.44
CA ILE A 764 12.50 1.45 65.26
C ILE A 764 12.59 0.29 64.26
N THR A 765 11.94 -0.85 64.52
CA THR A 765 11.88 -1.99 63.59
C THR A 765 10.50 -2.24 63.00
N GLY A 766 9.44 -1.80 63.67
CA GLY A 766 8.05 -2.01 63.24
C GLY A 766 7.63 -3.47 63.25
N LEU A 767 8.14 -4.25 64.21
CA LEU A 767 7.94 -5.70 64.32
C LEU A 767 7.16 -6.07 65.58
N THR A 768 6.44 -7.21 65.53
CA THR A 768 6.02 -7.88 66.77
C THR A 768 7.22 -8.48 67.49
N LEU A 769 7.07 -8.81 68.77
CA LEU A 769 8.15 -9.37 69.59
C LEU A 769 8.75 -10.66 68.98
N ASP A 770 7.91 -11.58 68.51
CA ASP A 770 8.35 -12.84 67.88
C ASP A 770 9.10 -12.57 66.54
N GLN A 771 8.61 -11.60 65.76
CA GLN A 771 9.28 -11.19 64.51
C GLN A 771 10.62 -10.51 64.78
N PHE A 772 10.71 -9.72 65.86
CA PHE A 772 11.96 -9.12 66.31
C PHE A 772 12.94 -10.19 66.80
N ALA A 773 12.46 -11.24 67.47
CA ALA A 773 13.29 -12.37 67.85
C ALA A 773 13.92 -13.06 66.62
N ASN A 774 13.11 -13.38 65.60
CA ASN A 774 13.60 -13.96 64.35
C ASN A 774 14.59 -13.03 63.60
N LEU A 775 14.35 -11.72 63.62
CA LEU A 775 15.27 -10.73 63.05
C LEU A 775 16.63 -10.74 63.78
N MET A 776 16.61 -10.76 65.12
CA MET A 776 17.80 -10.78 65.97
C MET A 776 18.63 -12.05 65.79
N GLU A 777 17.99 -13.22 65.60
CA GLU A 777 18.69 -14.44 65.19
C GLU A 777 19.37 -14.29 63.82
N GLY A 778 18.69 -13.62 62.89
CA GLY A 778 19.24 -13.25 61.58
C GLY A 778 20.46 -12.33 61.65
N LEU A 779 20.60 -11.54 62.72
CA LEU A 779 21.72 -10.64 62.98
C LEU A 779 22.88 -11.29 63.77
N GLY A 780 22.72 -12.53 64.26
CA GLY A 780 23.76 -13.28 64.98
C GLY A 780 23.61 -13.32 66.50
N TYR A 781 22.43 -12.98 67.03
CA TYR A 781 22.06 -13.25 68.42
C TYR A 781 21.40 -14.63 68.54
N LYS A 782 21.25 -15.13 69.77
CA LYS A 782 20.34 -16.23 70.13
C LYS A 782 19.17 -15.62 70.90
N ALA A 783 17.95 -16.02 70.56
CA ALA A 783 16.74 -15.60 71.24
C ALA A 783 16.22 -16.73 72.15
N GLU A 784 16.00 -16.46 73.43
CA GLU A 784 15.41 -17.43 74.37
C GLU A 784 14.06 -16.89 74.86
N LYS A 785 12.97 -17.60 74.54
CA LYS A 785 11.60 -17.23 74.96
C LYS A 785 11.41 -17.52 76.44
N GLY A 786 10.94 -16.52 77.19
CA GLY A 786 10.45 -16.64 78.56
C GLY A 786 9.00 -16.17 78.69
N GLU A 787 8.36 -16.53 79.79
CA GLU A 787 7.00 -16.11 80.13
C GLU A 787 6.98 -15.70 81.61
N ARG A 788 6.38 -14.55 81.93
CA ARG A 788 6.27 -13.99 83.29
C ARG A 788 4.91 -13.37 83.54
N GLU A 789 4.47 -13.27 84.78
CA GLU A 789 3.25 -12.53 85.12
C GLU A 789 3.43 -11.03 84.84
N LYS A 790 2.47 -10.42 84.12
CA LYS A 790 2.50 -9.03 83.66
C LYS A 790 2.29 -8.05 84.82
N VAL A 791 3.39 -7.58 85.41
CA VAL A 791 3.37 -6.55 86.45
C VAL A 791 2.84 -5.23 85.88
N LYS A 792 1.64 -4.82 86.28
CA LYS A 792 1.09 -3.49 85.97
C LYS A 792 1.97 -2.40 86.60
N ALA A 793 2.77 -1.71 85.78
CA ALA A 793 3.45 -0.50 86.20
C ALA A 793 2.43 0.57 86.63
N VAL A 794 2.58 1.08 87.86
CA VAL A 794 1.71 2.15 88.39
C VAL A 794 2.13 3.47 87.74
N ALA A 795 1.24 4.06 86.95
CA ALA A 795 1.45 5.39 86.39
C ALA A 795 1.43 6.45 87.51
N PRO A 796 2.35 7.43 87.52
CA PRO A 796 2.27 8.55 88.44
C PRO A 796 1.03 9.41 88.13
N VAL A 797 0.33 9.82 89.19
CA VAL A 797 -0.89 10.64 89.10
C VAL A 797 -0.51 12.08 88.70
N PRO A 798 -1.20 12.71 87.73
CA PRO A 798 -0.92 14.10 87.36
C PRO A 798 -1.47 15.07 88.41
N GLU A 799 -0.62 15.99 88.90
CA GLU A 799 -1.08 17.18 89.60
C GLU A 799 -1.59 18.22 88.59
N ALA A 800 -2.69 18.89 88.94
CA ALA A 800 -3.28 19.94 88.12
C ALA A 800 -3.02 21.32 88.73
N GLN A 801 -2.38 22.21 87.97
CA GLN A 801 -2.40 23.66 88.22
C GLN A 801 -2.71 24.41 86.91
N SER A 802 -3.16 25.65 87.05
CA SER A 802 -3.91 26.39 86.04
C SER A 802 -3.38 27.80 85.83
N GLN A 803 -3.63 28.36 84.64
CA GLN A 803 -3.35 29.75 84.24
C GLN A 803 -1.84 30.06 84.06
N ASP A 804 -1.42 31.04 83.25
CA ASP A 804 -2.21 32.04 82.49
C ASP A 804 -1.63 32.34 81.09
N LYS A 805 -2.35 33.14 80.29
CA LYS A 805 -1.85 33.75 79.04
C LYS A 805 -1.05 35.04 79.32
N PRO A 806 -0.17 35.45 78.39
CA PRO A 806 -0.54 36.50 77.44
C PRO A 806 -0.26 36.12 75.97
N ALA A 807 -0.54 37.04 75.04
CA ALA A 807 -0.27 36.87 73.62
C ALA A 807 0.24 38.18 72.98
N ASP A 808 1.17 38.05 72.03
CA ASP A 808 1.42 38.92 70.87
C ASP A 808 1.99 37.97 69.79
N ALA A 809 1.49 37.86 68.56
CA ALA A 809 1.20 38.88 67.53
C ALA A 809 2.45 39.29 66.72
N LEU A 810 2.63 38.67 65.55
CA LEU A 810 3.07 39.30 64.29
C LEU A 810 3.05 38.29 63.12
N ASP A 811 2.09 38.50 62.21
CA ASP A 811 2.09 38.03 60.81
C ASP A 811 2.92 39.04 59.94
N PRO A 812 3.19 38.90 58.61
CA PRO A 812 2.22 38.50 57.58
C PRO A 812 2.77 37.75 56.31
N ALA A 813 1.86 37.60 55.33
CA ALA A 813 2.01 37.17 53.92
C ALA A 813 2.05 35.64 53.68
N ALA A 814 1.00 34.99 53.14
CA ALA A 814 0.26 35.20 51.87
C ALA A 814 1.10 34.83 50.62
N GLU A 815 0.55 34.29 49.51
CA GLU A 815 -0.85 34.20 49.08
C GLU A 815 -1.01 33.09 47.99
N VAL A 816 -2.10 32.29 48.00
CA VAL A 816 -2.59 31.53 46.82
C VAL A 816 -4.13 31.42 46.92
N VAL A 817 -4.82 31.52 45.78
CA VAL A 817 -6.28 31.70 45.65
C VAL A 817 -6.98 30.43 45.12
N GLU A 818 -8.30 30.40 45.34
CA GLU A 818 -9.37 29.46 44.96
C GLU A 818 -9.19 28.55 43.70
N ALA A 819 -9.49 27.25 43.89
CA ALA A 819 -10.52 26.42 43.20
C ALA A 819 -10.69 26.43 41.65
N PRO A 820 -11.63 25.68 41.02
CA PRO A 820 -12.42 24.51 41.48
C PRO A 820 -12.35 23.27 40.53
N VAL A 821 -12.76 22.09 41.01
CA VAL A 821 -13.47 21.02 40.26
C VAL A 821 -14.31 20.25 41.31
N GLU A 822 -15.64 20.43 41.39
CA GLU A 822 -16.67 19.63 40.70
C GLU A 822 -16.52 18.10 40.84
N GLU A 823 -17.26 17.52 41.79
CA GLU A 823 -17.39 16.08 42.00
C GLU A 823 -18.84 15.66 41.67
N SER A 824 -19.05 14.92 40.58
CA SER A 824 -20.36 14.44 40.14
C SER A 824 -20.66 13.04 40.70
N ALA A 825 -21.68 12.92 41.54
CA ALA A 825 -21.99 11.69 42.27
C ALA A 825 -22.97 10.75 41.55
N GLU A 826 -22.78 9.44 41.77
CA GLU A 826 -23.84 8.41 41.84
C GLU A 826 -23.26 7.25 42.70
N ALA A 827 -23.54 7.08 44.00
CA ALA A 827 -24.79 7.01 44.76
C ALA A 827 -25.43 5.59 44.80
N VAL A 828 -25.16 4.86 45.89
CA VAL A 828 -26.09 3.87 46.49
C VAL A 828 -25.99 4.05 48.01
N ALA A 829 -27.13 4.05 48.72
CA ALA A 829 -27.20 4.38 50.14
C ALA A 829 -27.80 3.24 51.00
N ASP A 830 -27.51 3.34 52.30
CA ASP A 830 -28.20 2.78 53.47
C ASP A 830 -29.00 1.47 53.39
N ALA A 831 -28.67 0.56 54.32
CA ALA A 831 -29.65 0.15 55.34
C ALA A 831 -28.94 -0.31 56.62
N VAL A 832 -29.25 0.35 57.75
CA VAL A 832 -28.96 -0.15 59.10
C VAL A 832 -30.15 -1.00 59.56
N PRO A 833 -29.93 -2.04 60.39
CA PRO A 833 -30.70 -2.06 61.63
C PRO A 833 -29.83 -2.36 62.85
N ALA A 834 -30.00 -1.53 63.88
CA ALA A 834 -29.64 -1.91 65.23
C ALA A 834 -30.86 -2.61 65.86
N ASP A 835 -30.63 -3.68 66.61
CA ASP A 835 -31.57 -4.18 67.60
C ASP A 835 -30.78 -4.57 68.85
N ALA A 836 -31.38 -4.39 70.03
CA ALA A 836 -30.70 -4.48 71.31
C ALA A 836 -31.66 -4.88 72.45
N ALA A 837 -31.54 -6.13 72.91
CA ALA A 837 -32.05 -6.59 74.19
C ALA A 837 -31.15 -7.73 74.73
N PRO A 838 -31.14 -8.00 76.05
CA PRO A 838 -29.92 -8.49 76.71
C PRO A 838 -29.94 -9.97 77.09
N ALA A 839 -28.76 -10.51 77.36
CA ALA A 839 -28.54 -11.77 78.06
C ALA A 839 -27.49 -11.57 79.16
N ASP A 840 -27.69 -12.24 80.30
CA ASP A 840 -26.97 -11.98 81.54
C ASP A 840 -25.79 -12.96 81.76
N ALA A 841 -24.90 -12.58 82.69
CA ALA A 841 -23.88 -13.41 83.36
C ALA A 841 -22.70 -14.00 82.53
N PRO A 842 -21.58 -14.36 83.19
CA PRO A 842 -21.04 -13.87 84.48
C PRO A 842 -19.63 -13.28 84.36
N VAL A 843 -19.15 -12.62 85.42
CA VAL A 843 -17.73 -12.33 85.59
C VAL A 843 -16.97 -13.64 85.80
N ALA A 844 -15.99 -13.92 84.95
CA ALA A 844 -15.01 -14.99 85.13
C ALA A 844 -13.68 -14.39 85.59
N ASP A 845 -12.96 -15.08 86.48
CA ASP A 845 -11.66 -14.64 86.98
C ASP A 845 -10.65 -14.47 85.83
N ALA A 846 -10.14 -13.25 85.68
CA ALA A 846 -9.03 -12.97 84.79
C ALA A 846 -7.75 -13.56 85.40
N ALA A 847 -7.36 -14.75 84.91
CA ALA A 847 -6.04 -15.31 85.15
C ALA A 847 -4.95 -14.27 84.85
N PRO A 848 -3.80 -14.28 85.57
CA PRO A 848 -2.74 -13.30 85.34
C PRO A 848 -2.32 -13.31 83.87
N GLU A 849 -2.39 -12.14 83.22
CA GLU A 849 -1.89 -11.99 81.86
C GLU A 849 -0.40 -12.35 81.87
N MET A 850 -0.02 -13.40 81.13
CA MET A 850 1.38 -13.78 80.99
C MET A 850 2.03 -12.94 79.89
N GLU A 851 3.03 -12.14 80.26
CA GLU A 851 3.89 -11.46 79.31
C GLU A 851 4.94 -12.44 78.77
N VAL A 852 4.88 -12.68 77.46
CA VAL A 852 5.98 -13.30 76.72
C VAL A 852 7.11 -12.29 76.59
N PHE A 853 8.34 -12.69 76.93
CA PHE A 853 9.55 -11.92 76.69
C PHE A 853 10.62 -12.77 75.99
N TYR A 854 11.64 -12.12 75.44
CA TYR A 854 12.79 -12.80 74.81
C TYR A 854 14.10 -12.23 75.34
N THR A 855 14.99 -13.11 75.78
CA THR A 855 16.36 -12.77 76.20
C THR A 855 17.31 -12.97 75.02
N PHE A 856 18.09 -11.94 74.70
CA PHE A 856 19.03 -11.91 73.57
C PHE A 856 20.48 -12.00 74.05
N THR A 857 21.18 -13.06 73.63
CA THR A 857 22.63 -13.23 73.86
C THR A 857 23.40 -13.26 72.55
N TRP A 858 24.62 -12.73 72.52
CA TRP A 858 25.46 -12.73 71.31
C TRP A 858 26.04 -14.12 71.06
N ALA A 859 25.60 -14.76 69.96
CA ALA A 859 25.95 -16.12 69.61
C ALA A 859 26.65 -16.15 68.24
N PRO A 860 27.97 -15.92 68.17
CA PRO A 860 28.68 -15.78 66.91
C PRO A 860 28.61 -17.06 66.08
N ARG A 861 27.67 -17.11 65.13
CA ARG A 861 27.45 -18.28 64.26
C ARG A 861 28.75 -18.63 63.54
N GLY A 862 29.18 -19.89 63.71
CA GLY A 862 30.42 -20.41 63.13
C GLY A 862 30.47 -20.18 61.62
N ARG A 863 31.65 -19.80 61.11
CA ARG A 863 31.90 -19.37 59.73
C ARG A 863 31.80 -20.52 58.71
N ASN A 864 30.60 -21.08 58.51
CA ASN A 864 30.44 -22.27 57.66
C ASN A 864 29.04 -22.43 57.00
N ASN A 865 28.50 -21.38 56.34
CA ASN A 865 27.48 -21.59 55.31
C ASN A 865 27.51 -20.51 54.19
N GLN A 866 28.53 -20.56 53.35
CA GLN A 866 28.55 -19.91 52.02
C GLN A 866 29.13 -20.87 50.99
N ASN A 867 28.41 -21.96 50.71
CA ASN A 867 28.76 -22.87 49.61
C ASN A 867 27.54 -23.69 49.11
N HIS A 868 26.48 -23.00 48.70
CA HIS A 868 25.37 -23.63 47.97
C HIS A 868 25.82 -24.00 46.54
N ARG A 869 26.46 -25.16 46.40
CA ARG A 869 26.52 -25.89 45.12
C ARG A 869 25.21 -26.65 44.94
N GLY A 870 24.53 -26.40 43.82
CA GLY A 870 23.25 -27.05 43.51
C GLY A 870 23.35 -28.57 43.34
N PRO A 871 22.21 -29.30 43.38
CA PRO A 871 22.21 -30.76 43.38
C PRO A 871 22.73 -31.36 42.07
N ARG A 872 23.52 -32.44 42.17
CA ARG A 872 23.75 -33.35 41.04
C ARG A 872 22.53 -34.24 40.86
N LYS A 873 22.07 -34.42 39.61
CA LYS A 873 21.22 -35.56 39.25
C LYS A 873 22.06 -36.84 39.12
N ASP A 874 21.44 -37.97 39.41
CA ASP A 874 22.11 -39.27 39.49
C ASP A 874 22.66 -39.79 38.16
N ALA A 875 23.69 -40.64 38.28
CA ALA A 875 24.21 -41.47 37.20
C ALA A 875 24.00 -42.95 37.57
N GLY A 876 23.30 -43.69 36.70
CA GLY A 876 23.13 -45.14 36.84
C GLY A 876 24.47 -45.88 36.76
N ARG A 877 24.58 -47.04 37.42
CA ARG A 877 25.85 -47.72 37.68
C ARG A 877 25.81 -49.22 37.38
N SER A 878 26.53 -49.63 36.32
CA SER A 878 27.07 -50.98 36.08
C SER A 878 27.97 -50.97 34.82
N ASP A 879 29.08 -51.71 34.71
CA ASP A 879 30.00 -52.15 35.76
C ASP A 879 31.46 -52.27 35.23
N ARG A 880 32.41 -52.66 36.09
CA ARG A 880 33.88 -52.79 35.88
C ARG A 880 34.30 -54.16 35.25
N PRO A 881 35.59 -54.46 34.90
CA PRO A 881 36.90 -53.87 35.31
C PRO A 881 37.85 -53.44 34.15
N GLN A 882 38.75 -52.45 34.34
CA GLN A 882 40.18 -52.54 34.75
C GLN A 882 41.10 -53.55 34.01
N GLY A 883 42.23 -53.06 33.47
CA GLY A 883 43.37 -53.89 33.01
C GLY A 883 44.56 -53.06 32.45
N LYS A 884 45.72 -53.07 33.12
CA LYS A 884 46.95 -52.33 32.73
C LYS A 884 47.76 -53.07 31.64
N GLY A 885 48.46 -52.37 30.74
CA GLY A 885 49.59 -52.97 30.01
C GLY A 885 50.14 -52.27 28.75
N LYS A 886 51.39 -51.80 28.81
CA LYS A 886 52.34 -51.72 27.66
C LYS A 886 53.14 -53.06 27.64
N PRO A 887 53.84 -53.51 26.56
CA PRO A 887 54.64 -52.68 25.63
C PRO A 887 54.72 -53.16 24.15
N ARG A 888 55.78 -52.70 23.45
CA ARG A 888 56.15 -52.88 22.04
C ARG A 888 56.40 -54.34 21.58
N GLY A 889 56.08 -54.63 20.30
CA GLY A 889 56.65 -55.72 19.48
C GLY A 889 56.00 -55.73 18.08
N ARG A 890 56.56 -55.10 17.03
CA ARG A 890 57.62 -55.54 16.07
C ARG A 890 57.10 -56.49 14.96
N LYS A 891 57.21 -56.01 13.70
CA LYS A 891 56.99 -56.71 12.40
C LYS A 891 57.97 -57.90 12.19
N PRO A 892 57.86 -58.76 11.14
CA PRO A 892 56.93 -58.76 9.97
C PRO A 892 56.15 -60.12 9.85
N ASP A 893 55.51 -60.61 8.77
CA ASP A 893 55.14 -60.13 7.41
C ASP A 893 53.79 -60.85 7.01
N GLY A 894 53.31 -61.11 5.78
CA GLY A 894 53.79 -60.84 4.41
C GLY A 894 53.01 -61.55 3.29
N LYS A 895 52.67 -60.80 2.22
CA LYS A 895 52.08 -61.21 0.90
C LYS A 895 50.68 -61.89 0.92
N GLY A 896 49.76 -61.59 -0.02
CA GLY A 896 49.76 -60.50 -1.01
C GLY A 896 48.65 -60.60 -2.09
N GLY A 897 48.29 -59.46 -2.71
CA GLY A 897 47.33 -59.34 -3.83
C GLY A 897 45.88 -59.05 -3.38
N LYS A 898 45.04 -58.29 -4.13
CA LYS A 898 45.24 -57.53 -5.39
C LYS A 898 44.23 -56.35 -5.46
N GLY A 899 44.65 -55.18 -5.97
CA GLY A 899 43.80 -54.02 -6.27
C GLY A 899 43.37 -53.16 -5.05
N GLY A 900 43.29 -51.82 -5.10
CA GLY A 900 43.70 -50.86 -6.13
C GLY A 900 42.64 -49.77 -6.39
N GLY A 901 42.82 -48.49 -6.04
CA GLY A 901 43.89 -47.91 -5.21
C GLY A 901 43.74 -46.39 -4.97
N LYS A 902 44.18 -45.94 -3.77
CA LYS A 902 44.39 -44.55 -3.30
C LYS A 902 43.22 -43.54 -3.35
N PRO A 903 42.74 -43.07 -2.18
CA PRO A 903 42.36 -41.67 -1.97
C PRO A 903 43.59 -40.80 -1.68
N GLN A 904 43.50 -39.48 -1.94
CA GLN A 904 44.43 -38.46 -1.44
C GLN A 904 43.67 -37.22 -0.97
N THR A 905 44.02 -36.71 0.20
CA THR A 905 43.79 -35.31 0.62
C THR A 905 45.14 -34.73 1.02
N HIS A 906 45.43 -33.51 0.56
CA HIS A 906 46.74 -32.85 0.65
C HIS A 906 46.74 -31.72 1.69
N SER A 907 47.93 -31.24 2.05
CA SER A 907 48.14 -30.12 2.97
C SER A 907 48.87 -28.92 2.33
N ALA A 908 48.36 -27.73 2.65
CA ALA A 908 49.04 -26.42 2.74
C ALA A 908 49.74 -25.76 1.51
N ARG A 909 49.13 -24.64 1.06
CA ARG A 909 49.75 -23.36 0.58
C ARG A 909 50.50 -23.38 -0.78
N PRO A 910 50.84 -22.21 -1.40
CA PRO A 910 50.67 -20.80 -0.97
C PRO A 910 49.67 -20.02 -1.90
N PRO A 911 49.70 -18.66 -2.08
CA PRO A 911 48.56 -17.89 -2.60
C PRO A 911 48.41 -17.89 -4.13
N LYS A 912 47.32 -17.29 -4.64
CA LYS A 912 47.04 -17.11 -6.07
C LYS A 912 46.71 -15.65 -6.40
N ALA A 913 47.17 -15.18 -7.55
CA ALA A 913 47.13 -13.78 -7.96
C ALA A 913 45.76 -13.29 -8.44
N GLU A 914 45.61 -11.97 -8.49
CA GLU A 914 44.48 -11.24 -9.06
C GLU A 914 44.24 -11.59 -10.54
N LYS A 915 42.99 -11.51 -10.99
CA LYS A 915 42.64 -11.58 -12.42
C LYS A 915 42.33 -10.19 -12.96
N LYS A 916 42.79 -9.95 -14.20
CA LYS A 916 42.57 -8.71 -14.94
C LYS A 916 41.08 -8.44 -15.20
N VAL A 917 40.73 -7.16 -15.28
CA VAL A 917 39.45 -6.67 -15.80
C VAL A 917 39.35 -6.94 -17.31
N ASP A 918 38.12 -7.16 -17.78
CA ASP A 918 37.77 -7.40 -19.18
C ASP A 918 37.70 -6.07 -19.96
N PRO A 919 38.39 -5.89 -21.11
CA PRO A 919 38.43 -4.61 -21.82
C PRO A 919 37.08 -4.10 -22.35
N ASP A 920 36.17 -4.99 -22.73
CA ASP A 920 34.95 -4.66 -23.49
C ASP A 920 33.69 -4.46 -22.61
N ASN A 921 33.86 -4.15 -21.31
CA ASN A 921 32.74 -3.88 -20.42
C ASN A 921 32.31 -2.39 -20.46
N PRO A 922 31.11 -2.05 -20.99
CA PRO A 922 30.67 -0.65 -21.17
C PRO A 922 30.43 0.11 -19.84
N PHE A 923 30.40 -0.56 -18.69
CA PHE A 923 30.26 0.10 -17.38
C PHE A 923 31.58 0.64 -16.78
N ALA A 924 32.74 0.35 -17.40
CA ALA A 924 34.03 0.82 -16.89
C ALA A 924 34.17 2.37 -16.91
N ALA A 925 33.51 3.06 -17.85
CA ALA A 925 33.66 4.50 -18.05
C ALA A 925 33.10 5.37 -16.91
N LEU A 926 32.17 4.86 -16.10
CA LEU A 926 31.47 5.67 -15.08
C LEU A 926 32.17 5.65 -13.70
N MET A 927 33.04 4.67 -13.45
CA MET A 927 33.88 4.60 -12.23
C MET A 927 35.11 5.54 -12.28
N ALA A 928 35.45 6.07 -13.46
CA ALA A 928 36.63 6.91 -13.66
C ALA A 928 36.40 8.42 -13.43
N LEU A 929 35.14 8.85 -13.23
CA LEU A 929 34.73 10.26 -13.24
C LEU A 929 34.29 10.83 -11.88
N LYS A 930 34.61 10.15 -10.77
CA LYS A 930 34.17 10.60 -9.42
C LYS A 930 35.23 10.53 -8.31
N ASN A 931 36.52 10.61 -8.67
CA ASN A 931 37.63 10.78 -7.73
C ASN A 931 38.70 11.70 -8.33
N LYS A 932 38.36 13.00 -8.42
CA LYS A 932 39.33 14.11 -8.42
C LYS A 932 38.65 15.39 -7.97
N ASP A 933 39.39 16.17 -7.20
CA ASP A 933 39.14 17.56 -6.81
C ASP A 933 37.83 17.81 -6.04
N GLY A 934 37.87 17.52 -4.73
CA GLY A 934 36.78 17.74 -3.74
C GLY A 934 37.06 17.08 -2.41
#